data_AF-A0A7C7Q8E9-F1
#
_entry.id   AF-A0A7C7Q8E9-F1
#
_cell.length_a   1.000
_cell.length_b   1.000
_cell.length_c   1.000
_cell.angle_alpha   90.00
_cell.angle_beta   90.00
_cell.angle_gamma   90.00
#
_symmetry.space_group_name_H-M   'P 1'
#
loop_
_entity.id
_entity.type
_entity.pdbx_description
1 polymer ?
#
loop_
_entity_poly.entity_id
_entity_poly.type
_entity_poly.pdbx_seq_one_letter_code
_entity_poly.pdbx_strand_id
1 'polypeptide(L)'
;MKSEFLLAFNQICSDRGLSREVVLEALQMALVSAYRRNVGANTSQNVTAKIDLETGRARIFVEKQVVDEVTDPEQEIALADAHTIQSDVKAGDVVMVESTPRDFGRIAAQTAKQVILQRIREAEREAQYAHYVQQEGEIIHGTVQSITPQAVRLHLESTEAILPRSQQVPGERYNLHQRLRAYVLEVRKTGRGPQITVSRSHRNMLRRLLELEVPEIFNGAVEIKAIAREAGSRSKVAVAARQPGVDPVGACVGMRGVRIQSIVNELGGEKIDIIEWSPDAATFIAKALSPAKVLSVQLEEDPVEGKTANVVVPDDQLSLAIGRAGQNARLAAKLTGWRIDIQSVTEAATWALRRVNEDPDVLPALGPVAELLPPVANILRRHEQEQLPYSSEELLTLRQVVEGVWGYYASIRSAERARRMAEEAARRAAIEAAEAERRAAIEAALARIPPQAHEIPLAEMGLSARVLGHLERAGLATVGEVMEHLAEGDEGLLKLDGVGPKSLAEVKRCLEALTLPEVEEVAPAEEEGAAEVAAEAEAAPSIEPAPETAVAVVVEEVSKPEVVLETEAPEAVEQVPAEEAVTEEVPTVVEIPELLFEEEEEVEIEPEDQEERKRERRRRRELVYDEELGMLVARRRRKRERALDEWDEFLG
;
A
#
# COMPACT_ATOMS: atom_id res chain seq x y z
N MET A 1 9.90 21.58 59.32
CA MET A 1 10.82 20.80 58.44
C MET A 1 9.99 20.21 57.31
N LYS A 2 10.54 20.02 56.11
CA LYS A 2 9.83 19.24 55.08
C LYS A 2 9.78 17.78 55.54
N SER A 3 8.61 17.16 55.44
CA SER A 3 8.38 15.78 55.89
C SER A 3 9.16 14.78 55.04
N GLU A 4 9.71 13.74 55.68
CA GLU A 4 10.37 12.63 54.99
C GLU A 4 9.43 11.95 53.97
N PHE A 5 8.15 11.84 54.31
CA PHE A 5 7.11 11.33 53.41
C PHE A 5 6.96 12.22 52.17
N LEU A 6 6.90 13.54 52.34
CA LEU A 6 6.76 14.51 51.24
C LEU A 6 7.99 14.50 50.33
N LEU A 7 9.19 14.36 50.91
CA LEU A 7 10.45 14.26 50.16
C LEU A 7 10.51 12.96 49.35
N ALA A 8 10.27 11.81 49.99
CA ALA A 8 10.27 10.51 49.32
C ALA A 8 9.17 10.39 48.25
N PHE A 9 7.96 10.91 48.51
CA PHE A 9 6.87 10.92 47.54
C PHE A 9 7.23 11.74 46.30
N ASN A 10 7.73 12.96 46.48
CA ASN A 10 8.13 13.82 45.36
C ASN A 10 9.31 13.24 44.58
N GLN A 11 10.29 12.62 45.27
CA GLN A 11 11.39 11.93 44.62
C GLN A 11 10.88 10.77 43.75
N ILE A 12 10.06 9.86 44.29
CA ILE A 12 9.51 8.73 43.52
C ILE A 12 8.70 9.20 42.30
N CYS A 13 7.97 10.32 42.43
CA CYS A 13 7.23 10.89 41.30
C CYS A 13 8.18 11.47 40.24
N SER A 14 9.22 12.19 40.65
CA SER A 14 10.22 12.77 39.75
C SER A 14 11.04 11.69 39.02
N ASP A 15 11.59 10.73 39.78
CA ASP A 15 12.47 9.65 39.29
C ASP A 15 11.74 8.67 38.34
N ARG A 16 10.40 8.70 38.28
CA ARG A 16 9.56 7.85 37.43
C ARG A 16 8.64 8.61 36.47
N GLY A 17 8.80 9.94 36.35
CA GLY A 17 8.00 10.76 35.43
C GLY A 17 6.49 10.79 35.72
N LEU A 18 6.09 10.61 36.98
CA LEU A 18 4.69 10.56 37.39
C LEU A 18 4.16 11.94 37.83
N SER A 19 2.97 12.32 37.37
CA SER A 19 2.27 13.48 37.92
C SER A 19 1.85 13.22 39.37
N ARG A 20 2.29 14.10 40.27
CA ARG A 20 1.97 14.09 41.71
C ARG A 20 0.47 14.02 41.97
N GLU A 21 -0.33 14.75 41.19
CA GLU A 21 -1.78 14.86 41.36
C GLU A 21 -2.47 13.54 40.99
N VAL A 22 -2.13 12.97 39.84
CA VAL A 22 -2.66 11.68 39.32
C VAL A 22 -2.29 10.49 40.23
N VAL A 23 -1.14 10.56 40.92
CA VAL A 23 -0.76 9.57 41.94
C VAL A 23 -1.55 9.78 43.23
N LEU A 24 -1.73 11.01 43.70
CA LEU A 24 -2.50 11.31 44.92
C LEU A 24 -3.98 10.92 44.78
N GLU A 25 -4.61 11.29 43.68
CA GLU A 25 -6.01 10.96 43.36
C GLU A 25 -6.22 9.44 43.34
N ALA A 26 -5.33 8.71 42.64
CA ALA A 26 -5.37 7.24 42.61
C ALA A 26 -5.19 6.62 44.00
N LEU A 27 -4.33 7.21 44.84
CA LEU A 27 -4.13 6.74 46.21
C LEU A 27 -5.39 7.00 47.06
N GLN A 28 -6.03 8.16 46.94
CA GLN A 28 -7.30 8.47 47.62
C GLN A 28 -8.42 7.49 47.21
N MET A 29 -8.64 7.27 45.91
CA MET A 29 -9.63 6.30 45.42
C MET A 29 -9.35 4.87 45.93
N ALA A 30 -8.09 4.46 45.97
CA ALA A 30 -7.71 3.15 46.46
C ALA A 30 -7.87 3.01 47.99
N LEU A 31 -7.65 4.06 48.76
CA LEU A 31 -7.93 4.08 50.21
C LEU A 31 -9.43 3.95 50.48
N VAL A 32 -10.29 4.59 49.69
CA VAL A 32 -11.76 4.39 49.75
C VAL A 32 -12.11 2.91 49.48
N SER A 33 -11.51 2.30 48.45
CA SER A 33 -11.69 0.87 48.14
C SER A 33 -11.12 -0.06 49.22
N ALA A 34 -10.05 0.32 49.91
CA ALA A 34 -9.51 -0.42 51.05
C ALA A 34 -10.38 -0.29 52.30
N TYR A 35 -10.94 0.89 52.56
CA TYR A 35 -11.87 1.13 53.67
C TYR A 35 -13.16 0.31 53.52
N ARG A 36 -13.84 0.41 52.36
CA ARG A 36 -15.07 -0.35 52.07
C ARG A 36 -14.87 -1.86 52.27
N ARG A 37 -13.73 -2.41 51.82
CA ARG A 37 -13.40 -3.84 52.03
C ARG A 37 -13.06 -4.24 53.46
N ASN A 38 -12.64 -3.29 54.31
CA ASN A 38 -12.25 -3.57 55.70
C ASN A 38 -13.39 -3.38 56.70
N VAL A 39 -14.34 -2.47 56.40
CA VAL A 39 -15.50 -2.19 57.25
C VAL A 39 -16.77 -2.92 56.77
N GLY A 40 -16.85 -3.30 55.49
CA GLY A 40 -18.04 -3.92 54.91
C GLY A 40 -19.11 -2.92 54.46
N ALA A 41 -18.82 -1.62 54.58
CA ALA A 41 -19.70 -0.51 54.26
C ALA A 41 -20.33 -0.60 52.84
N ASN A 42 -21.64 -0.33 52.77
CA ASN A 42 -22.42 -0.42 51.55
C ASN A 42 -21.90 0.51 50.43
N THR A 43 -21.91 0.01 49.19
CA THR A 43 -21.44 0.73 47.99
C THR A 43 -22.14 2.08 47.76
N SER A 44 -23.35 2.24 48.29
CA SER A 44 -24.17 3.46 48.21
C SER A 44 -23.69 4.64 49.07
N GLN A 45 -22.91 4.41 50.13
CA GLN A 45 -22.38 5.49 50.97
C GLN A 45 -21.26 6.24 50.25
N ASN A 46 -21.32 7.56 50.14
CA ASN A 46 -20.16 8.31 49.67
C ASN A 46 -19.06 8.30 50.73
N VAL A 47 -17.86 7.89 50.32
CA VAL A 47 -16.68 7.84 51.18
C VAL A 47 -15.54 8.53 50.45
N THR A 48 -14.92 9.50 51.11
CA THR A 48 -13.77 10.25 50.56
C THR A 48 -12.57 10.05 51.46
N ALA A 49 -11.41 9.75 50.86
CA ALA A 49 -10.14 9.70 51.59
C ALA A 49 -9.35 10.97 51.29
N LYS A 50 -8.81 11.63 52.31
CA LYS A 50 -7.87 12.74 52.16
C LYS A 50 -6.53 12.33 52.77
N ILE A 51 -5.45 12.62 52.07
CA ILE A 51 -4.09 12.34 52.53
C ILE A 51 -3.43 13.68 52.84
N ASP A 52 -3.04 13.87 54.09
CA ASP A 52 -2.17 14.98 54.46
C ASP A 52 -0.75 14.71 53.93
N LEU A 53 -0.30 15.56 53.03
CA LEU A 53 1.01 15.49 52.39
C LEU A 53 2.16 15.83 53.34
N GLU A 54 1.91 16.59 54.41
CA GLU A 54 2.94 16.94 55.39
C GLU A 54 3.05 15.86 56.48
N THR A 55 1.94 15.39 57.06
CA THR A 55 2.02 14.34 58.10
C THR A 55 2.00 12.91 57.56
N GLY A 56 1.72 12.71 56.26
CA GLY A 56 1.57 11.38 55.65
C GLY A 56 0.31 10.62 56.11
N ARG A 57 -0.58 11.27 56.86
CA ARG A 57 -1.76 10.64 57.46
C ARG A 57 -2.93 10.61 56.48
N ALA A 58 -3.48 9.41 56.29
CA ALA A 58 -4.77 9.22 55.62
C ALA A 58 -5.91 9.43 56.62
N ARG A 59 -6.87 10.28 56.26
CA ARG A 59 -8.17 10.43 56.92
C ARG A 59 -9.28 9.95 56.00
N ILE A 60 -10.31 9.33 56.55
CA ILE A 60 -11.48 8.85 55.82
C ILE A 60 -12.70 9.62 56.31
N PHE A 61 -13.43 10.25 55.39
CA PHE A 61 -14.70 10.89 55.67
C PHE A 61 -15.83 10.09 55.02
N VAL A 62 -16.82 9.70 55.81
CA VAL A 62 -18.01 8.93 55.39
C VAL A 62 -19.22 9.86 55.45
N GLU A 63 -20.03 9.85 54.41
CA GLU A 63 -21.32 10.53 54.38
C GLU A 63 -22.29 9.84 55.35
N LYS A 64 -22.86 10.61 56.28
CA LYS A 64 -23.89 10.15 57.21
C LYS A 64 -25.10 11.07 57.18
N GLN A 65 -26.30 10.49 57.31
CA GLN A 65 -27.53 11.25 57.41
C GLN A 65 -27.75 11.75 58.84
N VAL A 66 -28.18 13.00 58.98
CA VAL A 66 -28.51 13.62 60.27
C VAL A 66 -29.93 13.27 60.68
N VAL A 67 -30.09 12.67 61.85
CA VAL A 67 -31.38 12.23 62.41
C VAL A 67 -31.50 12.65 63.88
N ASP A 68 -32.73 12.72 64.37
CA ASP A 68 -33.00 13.04 65.78
C ASP A 68 -32.77 11.82 66.70
N GLU A 69 -33.12 10.61 66.24
CA GLU A 69 -32.85 9.34 66.92
C GLU A 69 -32.09 8.40 65.98
N VAL A 70 -30.92 7.92 66.40
CA VAL A 70 -30.04 7.05 65.58
C VAL A 70 -30.49 5.59 65.67
N THR A 71 -30.86 5.03 64.52
CA THR A 71 -31.27 3.64 64.32
C THR A 71 -30.13 2.79 63.72
N ASP A 72 -29.34 3.34 62.80
CA ASP A 72 -28.13 2.71 62.24
C ASP A 72 -26.86 3.55 62.51
N PRO A 73 -26.06 3.18 63.52
CA PRO A 73 -24.81 3.86 63.85
C PRO A 73 -23.74 3.87 62.76
N GLU A 74 -23.86 3.13 61.66
CA GLU A 74 -22.94 3.21 60.51
C GLU A 74 -23.38 4.25 59.47
N GLN A 75 -24.69 4.45 59.29
CA GLN A 75 -25.27 5.35 58.27
C GLN A 75 -25.73 6.71 58.83
N GLU A 76 -26.02 6.79 60.12
CA GLU A 76 -26.68 7.94 60.74
C GLU A 76 -25.79 8.62 61.79
N ILE A 77 -26.09 9.90 62.07
CA ILE A 77 -25.49 10.70 63.13
C ILE A 77 -26.57 11.55 63.83
N ALA A 78 -26.48 11.68 65.16
CA ALA A 78 -27.39 12.52 65.93
C ALA A 78 -27.18 14.01 65.60
N LEU A 79 -28.27 14.79 65.54
CA LEU A 79 -28.23 16.23 65.25
C LEU A 79 -27.27 17.03 66.16
N ALA A 80 -27.12 16.64 67.43
CA ALA A 80 -26.16 17.24 68.36
C ALA A 80 -24.69 17.00 67.98
N ASP A 81 -24.36 15.80 67.50
CA ASP A 81 -23.01 15.45 67.05
C ASP A 81 -22.71 16.07 65.67
N ALA A 82 -23.70 16.13 64.79
CA ALA A 82 -23.61 16.79 63.49
C ALA A 82 -23.26 18.30 63.63
N HIS A 83 -23.92 19.01 64.56
CA HIS A 83 -23.61 20.40 64.87
C HIS A 83 -22.17 20.64 65.38
N THR A 84 -21.51 19.62 65.94
CA THR A 84 -20.11 19.70 66.37
C THR A 84 -19.13 19.65 65.18
N ILE A 85 -19.57 19.12 64.03
CA ILE A 85 -18.79 19.06 62.78
C ILE A 85 -19.09 20.26 61.89
N GLN A 86 -20.37 20.64 61.77
CA GLN A 86 -20.80 21.79 60.98
C GLN A 86 -22.05 22.43 61.62
N SER A 87 -21.98 23.73 61.90
CA SER A 87 -22.98 24.47 62.68
C SER A 87 -24.36 24.60 62.03
N ASP A 88 -24.43 24.48 60.71
CA ASP A 88 -25.51 25.02 59.86
C ASP A 88 -26.54 23.96 59.41
N VAL A 89 -26.36 22.73 59.88
CA VAL A 89 -27.03 21.50 59.42
C VAL A 89 -28.35 21.24 60.14
N LYS A 90 -29.29 20.55 59.50
CA LYS A 90 -30.61 20.17 60.04
C LYS A 90 -30.84 18.65 59.97
N ALA A 91 -31.86 18.17 60.68
CA ALA A 91 -32.34 16.80 60.52
C ALA A 91 -32.80 16.57 59.07
N GLY A 92 -32.35 15.47 58.47
CA GLY A 92 -32.54 15.13 57.06
C GLY A 92 -31.35 15.43 56.14
N ASP A 93 -30.45 16.36 56.52
CA ASP A 93 -29.24 16.69 55.76
C ASP A 93 -28.16 15.58 55.86
N VAL A 94 -27.09 15.71 55.07
CA VAL A 94 -25.95 14.77 55.05
C VAL A 94 -24.63 15.46 55.44
N VAL A 95 -23.80 14.79 56.24
CA VAL A 95 -22.53 15.33 56.79
C VAL A 95 -21.38 14.34 56.57
N MET A 96 -20.20 14.86 56.24
CA MET A 96 -18.98 14.08 56.03
C MET A 96 -18.21 13.89 57.35
N VAL A 97 -18.43 12.75 58.02
CA VAL A 97 -17.89 12.43 59.35
C VAL A 97 -16.55 11.70 59.25
N GLU A 98 -15.52 12.09 60.01
CA GLU A 98 -14.25 11.33 60.03
C GLU A 98 -14.46 9.96 60.70
N SER A 99 -14.23 8.88 59.96
CA SER A 99 -14.44 7.48 60.39
C SER A 99 -13.16 6.63 60.25
N THR A 100 -12.00 7.23 60.44
CA THR A 100 -10.68 6.58 60.25
C THR A 100 -10.42 5.47 61.30
N PRO A 101 -10.35 4.18 60.92
CA PRO A 101 -10.10 3.10 61.90
C PRO A 101 -8.68 3.12 62.49
N ARG A 102 -8.51 2.66 63.73
CA ARG A 102 -7.23 2.75 64.47
C ARG A 102 -6.04 2.07 63.76
N ASP A 103 -6.26 0.88 63.20
CA ASP A 103 -5.23 0.13 62.45
C ASP A 103 -5.09 0.55 60.98
N PHE A 104 -5.91 1.51 60.51
CA PHE A 104 -5.99 1.84 59.09
C PHE A 104 -4.67 2.36 58.51
N GLY A 105 -3.76 2.93 59.32
CA GLY A 105 -2.43 3.33 58.87
C GLY A 105 -1.62 2.18 58.22
N ARG A 106 -1.76 0.94 58.71
CA ARG A 106 -1.09 -0.23 58.12
C ARG A 106 -1.71 -0.61 56.77
N ILE A 107 -3.04 -0.61 56.71
CA ILE A 107 -3.81 -0.92 55.48
C ILE A 107 -3.56 0.15 54.42
N ALA A 108 -3.52 1.42 54.83
CA ALA A 108 -3.20 2.57 53.99
C ALA A 108 -1.78 2.47 53.41
N ALA A 109 -0.77 2.13 54.22
CA ALA A 109 0.61 1.96 53.74
C ALA A 109 0.75 0.79 52.74
N GLN A 110 0.07 -0.33 52.97
CA GLN A 110 0.06 -1.46 52.03
C GLN A 110 -0.66 -1.11 50.72
N THR A 111 -1.81 -0.43 50.81
CA THR A 111 -2.58 0.05 49.66
C THR A 111 -1.79 1.08 48.85
N ALA A 112 -1.17 2.06 49.52
CA ALA A 112 -0.27 3.05 48.93
C ALA A 112 0.85 2.38 48.12
N LYS A 113 1.55 1.41 48.71
CA LYS A 113 2.60 0.65 48.01
C LYS A 113 2.07 -0.06 46.76
N GLN A 114 0.91 -0.70 46.82
CA GLN A 114 0.32 -1.38 45.67
C GLN A 114 -0.06 -0.40 44.55
N VAL A 115 -0.69 0.73 44.90
CA VAL A 115 -1.14 1.77 43.96
C VAL A 115 0.03 2.49 43.30
N ILE A 116 1.05 2.86 44.07
CA ILE A 116 2.27 3.50 43.55
C ILE A 116 2.98 2.54 42.60
N LEU A 117 3.16 1.26 42.97
CA LEU A 117 3.74 0.26 42.07
C LEU A 117 2.88 0.01 40.81
N GLN A 118 1.54 0.13 40.90
CA GLN A 118 0.67 0.05 39.74
C GLN A 118 0.84 1.28 38.84
N ARG A 119 0.80 2.50 39.38
CA ARG A 119 1.00 3.74 38.61
C ARG A 119 2.37 3.82 37.95
N ILE A 120 3.44 3.40 38.65
CA ILE A 120 4.78 3.25 38.07
C ILE A 120 4.73 2.33 36.84
N ARG A 121 4.15 1.14 36.96
CA ARG A 121 3.99 0.20 35.83
C ARG A 121 3.10 0.73 34.71
N GLU A 122 2.10 1.57 35.01
CA GLU A 122 1.25 2.22 34.00
C GLU A 122 2.05 3.25 33.19
N ALA A 123 2.78 4.15 33.86
CA ALA A 123 3.64 5.12 33.20
C ALA A 123 4.81 4.46 32.44
N GLU A 124 5.42 3.41 32.98
CA GLU A 124 6.44 2.62 32.27
C GLU A 124 5.91 2.00 30.98
N ARG A 125 4.68 1.44 31.00
CA ARG A 125 4.01 0.92 29.79
C ARG A 125 3.66 2.02 28.78
N GLU A 126 3.25 3.20 29.25
CA GLU A 126 2.93 4.34 28.40
C GLU A 126 4.19 4.93 27.75
N ALA A 127 5.28 5.09 28.51
CA ALA A 127 6.57 5.55 27.99
C ALA A 127 7.18 4.57 26.98
N GLN A 128 7.11 3.26 27.25
CA GLN A 128 7.49 2.24 26.26
C GLN A 128 6.65 2.31 25.00
N TYR A 129 5.32 2.47 25.12
CA TYR A 129 4.43 2.62 23.97
C TYR A 129 4.81 3.84 23.12
N ALA A 130 4.96 5.02 23.74
CA ALA A 130 5.34 6.25 23.06
C ALA A 130 6.72 6.14 22.36
N HIS A 131 7.69 5.48 22.98
CA HIS A 131 9.01 5.22 22.39
C HIS A 131 8.93 4.30 21.17
N TYR A 132 8.27 3.14 21.29
CA TYR A 132 8.28 2.14 20.21
C TYR A 132 7.34 2.47 19.05
N VAL A 133 6.28 3.27 19.26
CA VAL A 133 5.46 3.81 18.14
C VAL A 133 6.30 4.70 17.20
N GLN A 134 7.26 5.47 17.74
CA GLN A 134 8.20 6.25 16.92
C GLN A 134 9.21 5.38 16.14
N GLN A 135 9.27 4.07 16.44
CA GLN A 135 10.11 3.08 15.77
C GLN A 135 9.31 2.15 14.86
N GLU A 136 8.01 2.40 14.63
CA GLU A 136 7.23 1.68 13.62
C GLU A 136 7.84 1.86 12.23
N GLY A 137 8.07 0.74 11.54
CA GLY A 137 8.74 0.77 10.24
C GLY A 137 10.27 0.87 10.29
N GLU A 138 10.91 0.82 11.46
CA GLU A 138 12.37 0.77 11.61
C GLU A 138 12.89 -0.65 11.91
N ILE A 139 14.22 -0.83 11.82
CA ILE A 139 14.90 -2.05 12.31
C ILE A 139 15.37 -1.86 13.75
N ILE A 140 14.94 -2.76 14.61
CA ILE A 140 15.42 -2.87 16.00
C ILE A 140 16.27 -4.12 16.21
N HIS A 141 17.14 -4.08 17.21
CA HIS A 141 17.97 -5.21 17.62
C HIS A 141 17.29 -5.94 18.80
N GLY A 142 17.19 -7.26 18.73
CA GLY A 142 16.57 -8.07 19.78
C GLY A 142 17.34 -9.37 20.07
N THR A 143 17.19 -9.90 21.28
CA THR A 143 17.81 -11.17 21.69
C THR A 143 16.74 -12.24 21.88
N VAL A 144 16.85 -13.39 21.20
CA VAL A 144 15.88 -14.49 21.27
C VAL A 144 15.79 -15.03 22.70
N GLN A 145 14.63 -14.85 23.32
CA GLN A 145 14.41 -15.12 24.74
C GLN A 145 13.60 -16.41 24.96
N SER A 146 12.61 -16.68 24.11
CA SER A 146 11.91 -17.97 24.05
C SER A 146 11.40 -18.28 22.65
N ILE A 147 11.38 -19.56 22.29
CA ILE A 147 10.94 -20.06 20.99
C ILE A 147 9.71 -20.94 21.23
N THR A 148 8.61 -20.68 20.54
CA THR A 148 7.40 -21.51 20.57
C THR A 148 6.95 -21.86 19.15
N PRO A 149 6.13 -22.92 18.94
CA PRO A 149 5.64 -23.30 17.61
C PRO A 149 4.76 -22.25 16.90
N GLN A 150 4.32 -21.20 17.60
CA GLN A 150 3.48 -20.12 17.09
C GLN A 150 4.26 -18.80 16.90
N ALA A 151 5.20 -18.49 17.78
CA ALA A 151 6.00 -17.27 17.73
C ALA A 151 7.34 -17.41 18.47
N VAL A 152 8.33 -16.62 18.05
CA VAL A 152 9.55 -16.35 18.82
C VAL A 152 9.35 -15.06 19.60
N ARG A 153 9.81 -15.00 20.85
CA ARG A 153 9.90 -13.76 21.64
C ARG A 153 11.33 -13.25 21.64
N LEU A 154 11.47 -11.97 21.34
CA LEU A 154 12.72 -11.22 21.39
C LEU A 154 12.68 -10.30 22.60
N HIS A 155 13.73 -10.36 23.42
CA HIS A 155 14.00 -9.34 24.42
C HIS A 155 14.57 -8.10 23.72
N LEU A 156 13.91 -6.97 23.91
CA LEU A 156 14.44 -5.62 23.67
C LEU A 156 14.95 -5.06 25.00
N GLU A 157 15.64 -3.91 24.96
CA GLU A 157 16.26 -3.30 26.15
C GLU A 157 15.30 -3.08 27.34
N SER A 158 14.02 -2.79 27.06
CA SER A 158 13.01 -2.46 28.08
C SER A 158 11.77 -3.35 28.08
N THR A 159 11.57 -4.19 27.05
CA THR A 159 10.30 -4.89 26.81
C THR A 159 10.46 -6.15 25.95
N GLU A 160 9.36 -6.84 25.65
CA GLU A 160 9.31 -8.03 24.78
C GLU A 160 8.66 -7.71 23.42
N ALA A 161 9.29 -8.11 22.33
CA ALA A 161 8.70 -8.14 21.00
C ALA A 161 8.35 -9.55 20.56
N ILE A 162 7.28 -9.69 19.78
CA ILE A 162 6.78 -10.97 19.27
C ILE A 162 7.07 -11.04 17.78
N LEU A 163 7.68 -12.15 17.34
CA LEU A 163 7.94 -12.50 15.95
C LEU A 163 7.04 -13.71 15.57
N PRO A 164 5.81 -13.47 15.04
CA PRO A 164 4.87 -14.53 14.67
C PRO A 164 5.41 -15.44 13.56
N ARG A 165 4.97 -16.69 13.51
CA ARG A 165 5.40 -17.67 12.50
C ARG A 165 5.15 -17.24 11.04
N SER A 166 4.15 -16.38 10.78
CA SER A 166 3.91 -15.78 9.45
C SER A 166 4.91 -14.68 9.07
N GLN A 167 5.61 -14.11 10.05
CA GLN A 167 6.57 -13.02 9.90
C GLN A 167 8.04 -13.49 10.04
N GLN A 168 8.24 -14.78 10.32
CA GLN A 168 9.53 -15.47 10.30
C GLN A 168 9.96 -15.80 8.86
N VAL A 169 11.26 -15.96 8.64
CA VAL A 169 11.80 -16.36 7.33
C VAL A 169 11.69 -17.88 7.17
N PRO A 170 11.08 -18.41 6.09
CA PRO A 170 11.00 -19.85 5.86
C PRO A 170 12.39 -20.51 5.81
N GLY A 171 12.63 -21.47 6.70
CA GLY A 171 13.90 -22.20 6.80
C GLY A 171 14.95 -21.58 7.73
N GLU A 172 14.75 -20.34 8.19
CA GLU A 172 15.62 -19.71 9.19
C GLU A 172 15.52 -20.45 10.54
N ARG A 173 16.68 -20.67 11.19
CA ARG A 173 16.76 -21.33 12.50
C ARG A 173 17.14 -20.34 13.59
N TYR A 174 16.21 -20.06 14.49
CA TYR A 174 16.45 -19.24 15.67
C TYR A 174 17.02 -20.08 16.82
N ASN A 175 18.05 -19.58 17.49
CA ASN A 175 18.64 -20.18 18.68
C ASN A 175 18.38 -19.33 19.93
N LEU A 176 18.29 -19.95 21.11
CA LEU A 176 18.17 -19.21 22.37
C LEU A 176 19.40 -18.30 22.60
N HIS A 177 19.15 -17.08 23.09
CA HIS A 177 20.15 -16.02 23.28
C HIS A 177 20.82 -15.48 22.00
N GLN A 178 20.37 -15.90 20.81
CA GLN A 178 20.81 -15.31 19.54
C GLN A 178 20.38 -13.84 19.45
N ARG A 179 21.32 -12.95 19.13
CA ARG A 179 20.99 -11.57 18.71
C ARG A 179 20.61 -11.58 17.23
N LEU A 180 19.55 -10.87 16.89
CA LEU A 180 19.11 -10.67 15.50
C LEU A 180 18.47 -9.29 15.32
N ARG A 181 18.45 -8.81 14.08
CA ARG A 181 17.70 -7.62 13.68
C ARG A 181 16.27 -8.00 13.29
N ALA A 182 15.30 -7.15 13.58
CA ALA A 182 13.92 -7.34 13.14
C ALA A 182 13.25 -6.00 12.81
N TYR A 183 12.43 -6.00 11.77
CA TYR A 183 11.64 -4.85 11.33
C TYR A 183 10.38 -4.73 12.21
N VAL A 184 10.12 -3.54 12.77
CA VAL A 184 8.89 -3.27 13.54
C VAL A 184 7.71 -3.15 12.57
N LEU A 185 6.75 -4.08 12.68
CA LEU A 185 5.58 -4.12 11.81
C LEU A 185 4.43 -3.27 12.34
N GLU A 186 4.21 -3.29 13.65
CA GLU A 186 3.16 -2.56 14.38
C GLU A 186 3.43 -2.60 15.90
N VAL A 187 2.92 -1.61 16.63
CA VAL A 187 2.99 -1.50 18.10
C VAL A 187 1.58 -1.27 18.65
N ARG A 188 0.96 -2.33 19.15
CA ARG A 188 -0.43 -2.28 19.67
C ARG A 188 -0.45 -2.03 21.17
N LYS A 189 -1.27 -1.09 21.63
CA LYS A 189 -1.48 -0.84 23.07
C LYS A 189 -2.42 -1.90 23.66
N THR A 190 -1.96 -2.68 24.64
CA THR A 190 -2.77 -3.70 25.32
C THR A 190 -2.85 -3.45 26.82
N GLY A 191 -3.82 -4.05 27.51
CA GLY A 191 -3.93 -3.96 28.98
C GLY A 191 -2.72 -4.51 29.75
N ARG A 192 -1.86 -5.32 29.11
CA ARG A 192 -0.60 -5.82 29.69
C ARG A 192 0.63 -4.98 29.32
N GLY A 193 0.52 -4.03 28.39
CA GLY A 193 1.62 -3.20 27.89
C GLY A 193 1.59 -3.04 26.37
N PRO A 194 2.57 -2.33 25.78
CA PRO A 194 2.76 -2.34 24.34
C PRO A 194 3.09 -3.76 23.87
N GLN A 195 2.35 -4.24 22.87
CA GLN A 195 2.64 -5.46 22.14
C GLN A 195 3.29 -5.07 20.81
N ILE A 196 4.61 -5.28 20.71
CA ILE A 196 5.39 -4.99 19.52
C ILE A 196 5.38 -6.24 18.63
N THR A 197 4.78 -6.16 17.45
CA THR A 197 4.88 -7.20 16.42
C THR A 197 6.06 -6.87 15.51
N VAL A 198 7.00 -7.79 15.35
CA VAL A 198 8.14 -7.65 14.44
C VAL A 198 8.12 -8.68 13.31
N SER A 199 8.91 -8.43 12.28
CA SER A 199 9.09 -9.29 11.11
C SER A 199 10.54 -9.40 10.66
N ARG A 200 10.91 -10.55 10.10
CA ARG A 200 12.11 -10.73 9.28
C ARG A 200 11.77 -11.07 7.82
N SER A 201 10.54 -11.49 7.51
CA SER A 201 10.10 -11.81 6.15
C SER A 201 9.53 -10.62 5.35
N HIS A 202 9.13 -9.53 6.02
CA HIS A 202 8.52 -8.37 5.34
C HIS A 202 9.49 -7.66 4.38
N ARG A 203 8.96 -7.08 3.29
CA ARG A 203 9.77 -6.41 2.24
C ARG A 203 10.59 -5.23 2.77
N ASN A 204 10.09 -4.53 3.79
CA ASN A 204 10.76 -3.36 4.32
C ASN A 204 11.97 -3.72 5.22
N MET A 205 12.11 -4.97 5.68
CA MET A 205 13.36 -5.43 6.31
C MET A 205 14.54 -5.25 5.34
N LEU A 206 14.39 -5.66 4.07
CA LEU A 206 15.41 -5.47 3.04
C LEU A 206 15.60 -3.98 2.70
N ARG A 207 14.52 -3.20 2.63
CA ARG A 207 14.59 -1.74 2.45
C ARG A 207 15.46 -1.07 3.51
N ARG A 208 15.18 -1.32 4.79
CA ARG A 208 15.91 -0.71 5.91
C ARG A 208 17.34 -1.23 6.04
N LEU A 209 17.62 -2.50 5.71
CA LEU A 209 19.00 -3.00 5.65
C LEU A 209 19.81 -2.29 4.54
N LEU A 210 19.21 -2.04 3.37
CA LEU A 210 19.85 -1.25 2.31
C LEU A 210 20.08 0.20 2.75
N GLU A 211 19.10 0.84 3.38
CA GLU A 211 19.22 2.21 3.93
C GLU A 211 20.32 2.32 5.02
N LEU A 212 20.60 1.26 5.78
CA LEU A 212 21.66 1.22 6.80
C LEU A 212 23.06 0.88 6.25
N GLU A 213 23.16 0.09 5.18
CA GLU A 213 24.43 -0.39 4.60
C GLU A 213 24.94 0.47 3.42
N VAL A 214 24.04 1.25 2.78
CA VAL A 214 24.30 2.04 1.57
C VAL A 214 24.06 3.54 1.84
N PRO A 215 25.09 4.31 2.23
CA PRO A 215 24.97 5.75 2.53
C PRO A 215 24.38 6.58 1.40
N GLU A 216 24.54 6.14 0.15
CA GLU A 216 24.02 6.79 -1.05
C GLU A 216 22.49 6.69 -1.12
N ILE A 217 21.88 5.66 -0.51
CA ILE A 217 20.42 5.56 -0.32
C ILE A 217 19.98 6.42 0.87
N PHE A 218 20.69 6.34 2.00
CA PHE A 218 20.39 7.14 3.21
C PHE A 218 20.36 8.65 2.91
N ASN A 219 21.32 9.13 2.12
CA ASN A 219 21.43 10.53 1.69
C ASN A 219 20.50 10.88 0.52
N GLY A 220 19.70 9.93 0.00
CA GLY A 220 18.75 10.15 -1.10
C GLY A 220 19.39 10.39 -2.48
N ALA A 221 20.68 10.10 -2.66
CA ALA A 221 21.36 10.15 -3.96
C ALA A 221 20.96 8.96 -4.87
N VAL A 222 20.62 7.83 -4.26
CA VAL A 222 20.03 6.64 -4.89
C VAL A 222 18.66 6.35 -4.26
N GLU A 223 17.68 5.98 -5.06
CA GLU A 223 16.31 5.74 -4.64
C GLU A 223 15.89 4.30 -4.94
N ILE A 224 15.39 3.57 -3.92
CA ILE A 224 14.79 2.25 -4.10
C ILE A 224 13.34 2.41 -4.61
N LYS A 225 13.16 2.31 -5.93
CA LYS A 225 11.86 2.40 -6.62
C LYS A 225 10.93 1.24 -6.29
N ALA A 226 11.42 -0.01 -6.30
CA ALA A 226 10.60 -1.20 -6.04
C ALA A 226 11.39 -2.33 -5.35
N ILE A 227 10.68 -3.19 -4.61
CA ILE A 227 11.22 -4.40 -3.97
C ILE A 227 10.24 -5.56 -4.15
N ALA A 228 10.66 -6.60 -4.87
CA ALA A 228 9.98 -7.88 -4.91
C ALA A 228 10.77 -8.89 -4.06
N ARG A 229 10.15 -9.41 -2.99
CA ARG A 229 10.79 -10.32 -2.02
C ARG A 229 10.04 -11.64 -1.86
N GLU A 230 10.75 -12.75 -2.00
CA GLU A 230 10.40 -14.08 -1.50
C GLU A 230 11.42 -14.46 -0.41
N ALA A 231 11.07 -14.13 0.84
CA ALA A 231 12.00 -14.12 1.97
C ALA A 231 12.67 -15.48 2.22
N GLY A 232 13.97 -15.46 2.51
CA GLY A 232 14.80 -16.66 2.71
C GLY A 232 15.16 -17.40 1.43
N SER A 233 14.76 -16.90 0.25
CA SER A 233 15.04 -17.53 -1.03
C SER A 233 15.64 -16.55 -2.03
N ARG A 234 14.85 -15.58 -2.53
CA ARG A 234 15.34 -14.57 -3.48
C ARG A 234 14.53 -13.26 -3.40
N SER A 235 15.25 -12.16 -3.57
CA SER A 235 14.71 -10.81 -3.72
C SER A 235 15.25 -10.15 -4.97
N LYS A 236 14.44 -9.26 -5.56
CA LYS A 236 14.84 -8.30 -6.60
C LYS A 236 14.55 -6.89 -6.10
N VAL A 237 15.50 -5.98 -6.32
CA VAL A 237 15.43 -4.58 -5.86
C VAL A 237 15.71 -3.66 -7.04
N ALA A 238 14.77 -2.76 -7.34
CA ALA A 238 14.92 -1.77 -8.40
C ALA A 238 15.41 -0.45 -7.82
N VAL A 239 16.58 0.02 -8.28
CA VAL A 239 17.24 1.24 -7.81
C VAL A 239 17.45 2.24 -8.95
N ALA A 240 17.27 3.53 -8.68
CA ALA A 240 17.53 4.62 -9.61
C ALA A 240 18.48 5.64 -8.98
N ALA A 241 19.41 6.21 -9.75
CA ALA A 241 20.14 7.38 -9.29
C ALA A 241 19.26 8.62 -9.39
N ARG A 242 19.29 9.47 -8.37
CA ARG A 242 18.70 10.83 -8.39
C ARG A 242 19.75 11.90 -8.72
N GLN A 243 21.03 11.60 -8.52
CA GLN A 243 22.16 12.48 -8.84
C GLN A 243 22.92 11.96 -10.08
N PRO A 244 23.25 12.82 -11.06
CA PRO A 244 24.04 12.40 -12.22
C PRO A 244 25.46 12.01 -11.80
N GLY A 245 26.04 11.02 -12.49
CA GLY A 245 27.38 10.50 -12.19
C GLY A 245 27.45 9.46 -11.05
N VAL A 246 26.35 9.17 -10.37
CA VAL A 246 26.25 8.09 -9.38
C VAL A 246 25.73 6.82 -10.04
N ASP A 247 26.48 5.72 -9.99
CA ASP A 247 25.99 4.38 -10.35
C ASP A 247 25.13 3.82 -9.20
N PRO A 248 23.81 3.62 -9.40
CA PRO A 248 22.93 3.14 -8.34
C PRO A 248 23.16 1.65 -8.03
N VAL A 249 23.63 0.85 -8.99
CA VAL A 249 23.90 -0.59 -8.79
C VAL A 249 25.23 -0.76 -8.07
N GLY A 250 26.30 -0.14 -8.57
CA GLY A 250 27.63 -0.16 -7.95
C GLY A 250 27.64 0.37 -6.51
N ALA A 251 26.87 1.42 -6.21
CA ALA A 251 26.69 1.91 -4.84
C ALA A 251 26.07 0.83 -3.93
N CYS A 252 25.00 0.16 -4.36
CA CYS A 252 24.32 -0.84 -3.55
C CYS A 252 25.12 -2.15 -3.40
N VAL A 253 25.87 -2.55 -4.43
CA VAL A 253 26.73 -3.74 -4.42
C VAL A 253 27.99 -3.50 -3.56
N GLY A 254 28.60 -2.32 -3.68
CA GLY A 254 29.88 -1.97 -3.07
C GLY A 254 31.07 -2.69 -3.70
N MET A 255 32.30 -2.35 -3.25
CA MET A 255 33.52 -2.98 -3.77
C MET A 255 33.45 -4.50 -3.67
N ARG A 256 33.55 -5.19 -4.82
CA ARG A 256 33.48 -6.67 -4.93
C ARG A 256 32.26 -7.32 -4.25
N GLY A 257 31.14 -6.58 -4.10
CA GLY A 257 29.92 -7.10 -3.48
C GLY A 257 29.89 -7.12 -1.95
N VAL A 258 30.85 -6.47 -1.26
CA VAL A 258 30.95 -6.52 0.21
C VAL A 258 29.69 -5.99 0.91
N ARG A 259 29.11 -4.87 0.47
CA ARG A 259 27.88 -4.30 1.05
C ARG A 259 26.70 -5.26 0.87
N ILE A 260 26.45 -5.72 -0.36
CA ILE A 260 25.32 -6.62 -0.59
C ILE A 260 25.50 -7.98 0.10
N GLN A 261 26.72 -8.49 0.23
CA GLN A 261 26.99 -9.73 0.95
C GLN A 261 26.75 -9.60 2.48
N SER A 262 26.99 -8.43 3.07
CA SER A 262 26.57 -8.12 4.46
C SER A 262 25.06 -8.35 4.65
N ILE A 263 24.25 -7.79 3.74
CA ILE A 263 22.79 -7.91 3.75
C ILE A 263 22.33 -9.35 3.49
N VAL A 264 22.93 -10.05 2.51
CA VAL A 264 22.66 -11.48 2.22
C VAL A 264 22.92 -12.34 3.46
N ASN A 265 24.01 -12.07 4.19
CA ASN A 265 24.37 -12.79 5.41
C ASN A 265 23.37 -12.51 6.55
N GLU A 266 22.98 -11.25 6.78
CA GLU A 266 21.96 -10.88 7.77
C GLU A 266 20.59 -11.50 7.43
N LEU A 267 20.24 -11.66 6.15
CA LEU A 267 19.01 -12.34 5.70
C LEU A 267 19.15 -13.88 5.56
N GLY A 268 20.21 -14.48 6.11
CA GLY A 268 20.36 -15.93 6.21
C GLY A 268 20.66 -16.64 4.89
N GLY A 269 21.25 -15.95 3.91
CA GLY A 269 21.59 -16.48 2.59
C GLY A 269 20.55 -16.24 1.50
N GLU A 270 19.55 -15.38 1.74
CA GLU A 270 18.60 -14.92 0.73
C GLU A 270 19.34 -14.23 -0.43
N LYS A 271 19.14 -14.69 -1.67
CA LYS A 271 19.82 -14.12 -2.84
C LYS A 271 19.19 -12.78 -3.23
N ILE A 272 19.96 -11.71 -3.38
CA ILE A 272 19.43 -10.39 -3.71
C ILE A 272 19.98 -9.94 -5.06
N ASP A 273 19.09 -9.74 -6.03
CA ASP A 273 19.42 -9.09 -7.30
C ASP A 273 19.17 -7.57 -7.17
N ILE A 274 20.21 -6.76 -7.40
CA ILE A 274 20.08 -5.31 -7.55
C ILE A 274 19.97 -5.00 -9.04
N ILE A 275 18.93 -4.27 -9.42
CA ILE A 275 18.54 -4.00 -10.79
C ILE A 275 18.41 -2.48 -10.97
N GLU A 276 19.02 -1.94 -12.00
CA GLU A 276 18.83 -0.55 -12.39
C GLU A 276 17.40 -0.35 -12.94
N TRP A 277 16.64 0.55 -12.32
CA TRP A 277 15.32 0.94 -12.76
C TRP A 277 15.39 1.80 -14.03
N SER A 278 14.45 1.60 -14.95
CA SER A 278 14.33 2.36 -16.20
C SER A 278 12.92 2.95 -16.32
N PRO A 279 12.77 4.20 -16.84
CA PRO A 279 11.46 4.76 -17.16
C PRO A 279 10.80 4.06 -18.36
N ASP A 280 11.60 3.55 -19.32
CA ASP A 280 11.11 2.60 -20.31
C ASP A 280 10.85 1.24 -19.64
N ALA A 281 9.61 0.77 -19.76
CA ALA A 281 9.14 -0.50 -19.23
C ALA A 281 9.76 -1.71 -19.95
N ALA A 282 10.05 -1.64 -21.26
CA ALA A 282 10.63 -2.77 -21.99
C ALA A 282 12.05 -3.06 -21.48
N THR A 283 12.89 -2.03 -21.40
CA THR A 283 14.23 -2.07 -20.80
C THR A 283 14.15 -2.47 -19.33
N PHE A 284 13.20 -1.96 -18.54
CA PHE A 284 13.08 -2.34 -17.12
C PHE A 284 12.70 -3.82 -16.93
N ILE A 285 11.77 -4.35 -17.74
CA ILE A 285 11.39 -5.77 -17.72
C ILE A 285 12.55 -6.67 -18.15
N ALA A 286 13.29 -6.28 -19.20
CA ALA A 286 14.50 -6.99 -19.62
C ALA A 286 15.56 -7.03 -18.51
N LYS A 287 15.85 -5.89 -17.86
CA LYS A 287 16.76 -5.80 -16.71
C LYS A 287 16.25 -6.61 -15.50
N ALA A 288 14.93 -6.65 -15.25
CA ALA A 288 14.35 -7.37 -14.12
C ALA A 288 14.47 -8.90 -14.21
N LEU A 289 14.51 -9.46 -15.42
CA LEU A 289 14.68 -10.90 -15.66
C LEU A 289 16.13 -11.38 -15.52
N SER A 290 17.10 -10.47 -15.39
CA SER A 290 18.50 -10.75 -15.03
C SER A 290 18.57 -11.79 -13.90
N PRO A 291 19.41 -12.85 -14.01
CA PRO A 291 20.56 -12.99 -14.91
C PRO A 291 20.27 -13.52 -16.33
N ALA A 292 19.02 -13.80 -16.71
CA ALA A 292 18.73 -14.24 -18.09
C ALA A 292 18.87 -13.06 -19.08
N LYS A 293 19.46 -13.30 -20.26
CA LYS A 293 19.48 -12.33 -21.35
C LYS A 293 18.16 -12.41 -22.09
N VAL A 294 17.49 -11.26 -22.22
CA VAL A 294 16.27 -11.14 -23.02
C VAL A 294 16.63 -10.80 -24.46
N LEU A 295 15.92 -11.39 -25.42
CA LEU A 295 15.96 -10.95 -26.81
C LEU A 295 15.06 -9.73 -26.96
N SER A 296 13.74 -9.95 -26.98
CA SER A 296 12.74 -8.89 -27.20
C SER A 296 11.70 -8.85 -26.08
N VAL A 297 11.10 -7.68 -25.88
CA VAL A 297 9.98 -7.45 -24.95
C VAL A 297 8.88 -6.72 -25.72
N GLN A 298 7.73 -7.36 -25.86
CA GLN A 298 6.55 -6.80 -26.53
C GLN A 298 5.50 -6.44 -25.48
N LEU A 299 5.19 -5.14 -25.37
CA LEU A 299 4.33 -4.58 -24.33
C LEU A 299 2.87 -4.51 -24.80
N GLU A 300 1.98 -5.12 -24.04
CA GLU A 300 0.54 -5.13 -24.28
C GLU A 300 -0.21 -4.60 -23.06
N GLU A 301 -0.54 -3.30 -23.10
CA GLU A 301 -1.39 -2.65 -22.10
C GLU A 301 -2.85 -2.71 -22.51
N ASP A 302 -3.64 -3.57 -21.87
CA ASP A 302 -5.09 -3.57 -22.02
C ASP A 302 -5.77 -2.87 -20.82
N PRO A 303 -6.70 -1.92 -21.04
CA PRO A 303 -7.41 -1.23 -19.95
C PRO A 303 -8.29 -2.13 -19.06
N VAL A 304 -8.63 -3.34 -19.51
CA VAL A 304 -9.55 -4.28 -18.86
C VAL A 304 -8.83 -5.56 -18.40
N GLU A 305 -7.94 -6.12 -19.22
CA GLU A 305 -7.19 -7.35 -18.90
C GLU A 305 -5.82 -7.10 -18.20
N GLY A 306 -5.39 -5.83 -18.16
CA GLY A 306 -4.20 -5.35 -17.48
C GLY A 306 -2.93 -5.30 -18.33
N LYS A 307 -1.81 -4.94 -17.71
CA LYS A 307 -0.51 -4.81 -18.36
C LYS A 307 0.19 -6.17 -18.48
N THR A 308 0.41 -6.63 -19.72
CA THR A 308 1.06 -7.90 -20.06
C THR A 308 2.27 -7.66 -20.94
N ALA A 309 3.36 -8.37 -20.70
CA ALA A 309 4.60 -8.27 -21.47
C ALA A 309 5.00 -9.66 -21.97
N ASN A 310 4.98 -9.83 -23.29
CA ASN A 310 5.45 -11.04 -23.95
C ASN A 310 6.97 -10.91 -24.13
N VAL A 311 7.74 -11.80 -23.50
CA VAL A 311 9.20 -11.74 -23.45
C VAL A 311 9.80 -12.94 -24.16
N VAL A 312 10.61 -12.69 -25.18
CA VAL A 312 11.30 -13.74 -25.93
C VAL A 312 12.73 -13.87 -25.40
N VAL A 313 13.14 -15.09 -25.07
CA VAL A 313 14.48 -15.41 -24.57
C VAL A 313 15.13 -16.51 -25.42
N PRO A 314 16.47 -16.61 -25.44
CA PRO A 314 17.15 -17.76 -26.02
C PRO A 314 16.73 -19.07 -25.32
N ASP A 315 16.62 -20.16 -26.06
CA ASP A 315 16.09 -21.44 -25.56
C ASP A 315 16.92 -22.02 -24.39
N ASP A 316 18.24 -21.86 -24.42
CA ASP A 316 19.16 -22.19 -23.32
C ASP A 316 18.88 -21.40 -22.03
N GLN A 317 18.23 -20.25 -22.15
CA GLN A 317 17.94 -19.31 -21.06
C GLN A 317 16.47 -19.30 -20.63
N LEU A 318 15.57 -20.00 -21.33
CA LEU A 318 14.16 -20.14 -20.95
C LEU A 318 14.01 -20.65 -19.49
N SER A 319 14.73 -21.71 -19.15
CA SER A 319 14.76 -22.28 -17.79
C SER A 319 15.31 -21.30 -16.74
N LEU A 320 16.25 -20.42 -17.12
CA LEU A 320 16.84 -19.43 -16.23
C LEU A 320 15.91 -18.22 -16.02
N ALA A 321 15.25 -17.77 -17.10
CA ALA A 321 14.32 -16.64 -17.12
C ALA A 321 13.06 -16.94 -16.28
N ILE A 322 12.50 -18.14 -16.44
CA ILE A 322 11.41 -18.66 -15.59
C ILE A 322 11.91 -18.88 -14.15
N GLY A 323 13.04 -19.58 -14.02
CA GLY A 323 13.65 -19.94 -12.74
C GLY A 323 12.90 -21.06 -12.00
N ARG A 324 13.51 -21.56 -10.91
CA ARG A 324 12.96 -22.67 -10.11
C ARG A 324 11.52 -22.38 -9.67
N ALA A 325 10.57 -23.22 -10.09
CA ALA A 325 9.14 -23.06 -9.84
C ALA A 325 8.58 -21.66 -10.20
N GLY A 326 9.09 -21.04 -11.26
CA GLY A 326 8.66 -19.73 -11.75
C GLY A 326 9.10 -18.54 -10.88
N GLN A 327 10.04 -18.73 -9.95
CA GLN A 327 10.45 -17.68 -9.01
C GLN A 327 11.03 -16.44 -9.70
N ASN A 328 11.86 -16.58 -10.74
CA ASN A 328 12.52 -15.43 -11.36
C ASN A 328 11.51 -14.57 -12.12
N ALA A 329 10.64 -15.21 -12.91
CA ALA A 329 9.51 -14.55 -13.58
C ALA A 329 8.53 -13.90 -12.57
N ARG A 330 8.16 -14.59 -11.49
CA ARG A 330 7.23 -14.06 -10.47
C ARG A 330 7.82 -12.85 -9.72
N LEU A 331 9.12 -12.89 -9.40
CA LEU A 331 9.80 -11.75 -8.79
C LEU A 331 9.93 -10.57 -9.76
N ALA A 332 10.24 -10.82 -11.04
CA ALA A 332 10.28 -9.76 -12.05
C ALA A 332 8.89 -9.11 -12.25
N ALA A 333 7.83 -9.91 -12.41
CA ALA A 333 6.45 -9.45 -12.54
C ALA A 333 6.01 -8.60 -11.34
N LYS A 334 6.35 -9.03 -10.11
CA LYS A 334 6.07 -8.29 -8.87
C LYS A 334 6.94 -7.02 -8.71
N LEU A 335 8.09 -6.94 -9.39
CA LEU A 335 8.97 -5.77 -9.36
C LEU A 335 8.52 -4.69 -10.35
N THR A 336 8.03 -5.10 -11.52
CA THR A 336 7.63 -4.21 -12.61
C THR A 336 6.16 -3.83 -12.56
N GLY A 337 5.30 -4.66 -11.97
CA GLY A 337 3.84 -4.51 -11.99
C GLY A 337 3.17 -5.10 -13.24
N TRP A 338 3.91 -5.81 -14.09
CA TRP A 338 3.41 -6.42 -15.33
C TRP A 338 3.20 -7.92 -15.16
N ARG A 339 2.19 -8.50 -15.83
CA ARG A 339 2.20 -9.93 -16.17
C ARG A 339 3.34 -10.16 -17.15
N ILE A 340 4.22 -11.12 -16.88
CA ILE A 340 5.36 -11.45 -17.75
C ILE A 340 5.18 -12.88 -18.24
N ASP A 341 4.91 -13.02 -19.53
CA ASP A 341 4.76 -14.31 -20.20
C ASP A 341 6.02 -14.55 -21.05
N ILE A 342 6.76 -15.61 -20.74
CA ILE A 342 8.11 -15.86 -21.28
C ILE A 342 8.05 -17.02 -22.29
N GLN A 343 8.53 -16.77 -23.50
CA GLN A 343 8.56 -17.74 -24.61
C GLN A 343 10.00 -17.98 -25.10
N SER A 344 10.20 -19.18 -25.66
CA SER A 344 11.41 -19.55 -26.39
C SER A 344 11.51 -18.76 -27.72
N VAL A 345 12.72 -18.58 -28.27
CA VAL A 345 12.88 -17.96 -29.60
C VAL A 345 12.35 -18.88 -30.71
N THR A 346 12.52 -20.20 -30.56
CA THR A 346 11.91 -21.22 -31.42
C THR A 346 10.39 -21.15 -31.37
N GLU A 347 9.80 -21.07 -30.17
CA GLU A 347 8.36 -20.97 -29.95
C GLU A 347 7.77 -19.70 -30.57
N ALA A 348 8.37 -18.54 -30.28
CA ALA A 348 7.92 -17.25 -30.79
C ALA A 348 8.07 -17.14 -32.32
N ALA A 349 9.15 -17.67 -32.90
CA ALA A 349 9.34 -17.68 -34.35
C ALA A 349 8.41 -18.67 -35.06
N THR A 350 8.11 -19.81 -34.46
CA THR A 350 7.11 -20.78 -34.97
C THR A 350 5.71 -20.17 -34.94
N TRP A 351 5.36 -19.47 -33.85
CA TRP A 351 4.12 -18.67 -33.78
C TRP A 351 4.08 -17.58 -34.86
N ALA A 352 5.18 -16.87 -35.09
CA ALA A 352 5.25 -15.80 -36.08
C ALA A 352 5.05 -16.34 -37.51
N LEU A 353 5.78 -17.40 -37.91
CA LEU A 353 5.58 -18.05 -39.21
C LEU A 353 4.16 -18.59 -39.38
N ARG A 354 3.58 -19.21 -38.33
CA ARG A 354 2.19 -19.67 -38.36
C ARG A 354 1.24 -18.51 -38.63
N ARG A 355 1.42 -17.38 -37.95
CA ARG A 355 0.59 -16.18 -38.12
C ARG A 355 0.67 -15.57 -39.51
N VAL A 356 1.84 -15.55 -40.14
CA VAL A 356 1.99 -15.10 -41.54
C VAL A 356 1.24 -16.03 -42.52
N ASN A 357 1.12 -17.32 -42.20
CA ASN A 357 0.37 -18.29 -43.02
C ASN A 357 -1.15 -18.30 -42.76
N GLU A 358 -1.60 -17.92 -41.56
CA GLU A 358 -3.02 -17.88 -41.18
C GLU A 358 -3.69 -16.55 -41.60
N ASP A 359 -3.01 -15.42 -41.41
CA ASP A 359 -3.56 -14.08 -41.61
C ASP A 359 -2.84 -13.38 -42.80
N PRO A 360 -3.44 -13.30 -44.01
CA PRO A 360 -2.73 -12.90 -45.24
C PRO A 360 -2.26 -11.44 -45.26
N ASP A 361 -2.92 -10.57 -44.49
CA ASP A 361 -2.60 -9.14 -44.38
C ASP A 361 -1.28 -8.87 -43.62
N VAL A 362 -0.75 -9.86 -42.88
CA VAL A 362 0.53 -9.74 -42.16
C VAL A 362 1.69 -9.60 -43.15
N LEU A 363 1.69 -10.37 -44.24
CA LEU A 363 2.84 -10.46 -45.16
C LEU A 363 3.14 -9.12 -45.87
N PRO A 364 2.14 -8.39 -46.40
CA PRO A 364 2.35 -7.01 -46.88
C PRO A 364 2.85 -6.06 -45.79
N ALA A 365 2.35 -6.18 -44.56
CA ALA A 365 2.68 -5.28 -43.46
C ALA A 365 4.10 -5.47 -42.90
N LEU A 366 4.73 -6.64 -43.10
CA LEU A 366 6.12 -6.89 -42.73
C LEU A 366 7.13 -6.14 -43.61
N GLY A 367 6.76 -5.73 -44.83
CA GLY A 367 7.64 -5.03 -45.77
C GLY A 367 8.97 -5.77 -45.96
N PRO A 368 10.14 -5.15 -45.72
CA PRO A 368 11.44 -5.79 -45.90
C PRO A 368 11.68 -6.99 -44.97
N VAL A 369 10.98 -7.10 -43.84
CA VAL A 369 11.11 -8.24 -42.92
C VAL A 369 10.54 -9.52 -43.55
N ALA A 370 9.69 -9.43 -44.57
CA ALA A 370 9.18 -10.59 -45.30
C ALA A 370 10.29 -11.40 -46.01
N GLU A 371 11.39 -10.75 -46.41
CA GLU A 371 12.54 -11.43 -47.03
C GLU A 371 13.27 -12.39 -46.07
N LEU A 372 13.10 -12.18 -44.75
CA LEU A 372 13.70 -13.02 -43.69
C LEU A 372 12.86 -14.26 -43.36
N LEU A 373 11.63 -14.39 -43.88
CA LEU A 373 10.75 -15.53 -43.60
C LEU A 373 11.33 -16.87 -44.11
N PRO A 374 11.87 -17.01 -45.34
CA PRO A 374 12.48 -18.27 -45.78
C PRO A 374 13.77 -18.62 -45.01
N PRO A 375 14.71 -17.68 -44.72
CA PRO A 375 15.80 -17.93 -43.77
C PRO A 375 15.32 -18.45 -42.42
N VAL A 376 14.34 -17.81 -41.78
CA VAL A 376 13.79 -18.25 -40.48
C VAL A 376 13.21 -19.67 -40.56
N ALA A 377 12.44 -19.99 -41.60
CA ALA A 377 11.90 -21.34 -41.78
C ALA A 377 12.98 -22.41 -41.97
N ASN A 378 14.10 -22.09 -42.62
CA ASN A 378 15.24 -23.00 -42.76
C ASN A 378 16.06 -23.13 -41.47
N ILE A 379 16.26 -22.03 -40.72
CA ILE A 379 16.93 -22.01 -39.42
C ILE A 379 16.19 -22.91 -38.42
N LEU A 380 14.87 -22.76 -38.29
CA LEU A 380 14.04 -23.57 -37.39
C LEU A 380 14.10 -25.07 -37.74
N ARG A 381 13.97 -25.43 -39.02
CA ARG A 381 14.09 -26.83 -39.50
C ARG A 381 15.45 -27.45 -39.22
N ARG A 382 16.54 -26.67 -39.33
CA ARG A 382 17.88 -27.17 -39.04
C ARG A 382 18.03 -27.45 -37.53
N HIS A 383 17.58 -26.52 -36.68
CA HIS A 383 17.66 -26.68 -35.23
C HIS A 383 16.73 -27.77 -34.68
N GLU A 384 15.57 -28.01 -35.30
CA GLU A 384 14.69 -29.15 -35.00
C GLU A 384 15.40 -30.50 -35.22
N GLN A 385 16.33 -30.58 -36.18
CA GLN A 385 17.10 -31.79 -36.52
C GLN A 385 18.42 -31.90 -35.74
N GLU A 386 19.15 -30.81 -35.57
CA GLU A 386 20.52 -30.80 -35.02
C GLU A 386 20.57 -30.52 -33.51
N GLN A 387 19.55 -29.89 -32.93
CA GLN A 387 19.46 -29.50 -31.50
C GLN A 387 20.67 -28.68 -30.99
N LEU A 388 21.30 -27.91 -31.88
CA LEU A 388 22.45 -27.05 -31.54
C LEU A 388 22.00 -25.71 -30.90
N PRO A 389 22.90 -24.99 -30.23
CA PRO A 389 22.64 -23.61 -29.83
C PRO A 389 22.56 -22.68 -31.05
N TYR A 390 21.58 -21.76 -31.05
CA TYR A 390 21.46 -20.72 -32.09
C TYR A 390 22.69 -19.81 -32.16
N SER A 391 23.10 -19.44 -33.38
CA SER A 391 24.14 -18.42 -33.59
C SER A 391 23.59 -17.01 -33.36
N SER A 392 24.48 -16.04 -33.08
CA SER A 392 24.09 -14.63 -32.84
C SER A 392 23.34 -14.01 -34.03
N GLU A 393 23.68 -14.41 -35.25
CA GLU A 393 23.05 -13.93 -36.49
C GLU A 393 21.67 -14.56 -36.71
N GLU A 394 21.53 -15.85 -36.39
CA GLU A 394 20.25 -16.55 -36.36
C GLU A 394 19.29 -15.93 -35.34
N LEU A 395 19.77 -15.69 -34.11
CA LEU A 395 18.98 -15.02 -33.06
C LEU A 395 18.52 -13.61 -33.46
N LEU A 396 19.34 -12.86 -34.19
CA LEU A 396 18.97 -11.54 -34.72
C LEU A 396 17.93 -11.65 -35.84
N THR A 397 18.06 -12.62 -36.73
CA THR A 397 17.13 -12.86 -37.84
C THR A 397 15.76 -13.32 -37.33
N LEU A 398 15.75 -14.28 -36.39
CA LEU A 398 14.55 -14.76 -35.69
C LEU A 398 13.85 -13.62 -34.94
N ARG A 399 14.62 -12.83 -34.19
CA ARG A 399 14.12 -11.64 -33.48
C ARG A 399 13.42 -10.68 -34.44
N GLN A 400 14.02 -10.31 -35.57
CA GLN A 400 13.46 -9.32 -36.50
C GLN A 400 12.09 -9.76 -37.06
N VAL A 401 11.95 -11.03 -37.45
CA VAL A 401 10.66 -11.58 -37.89
C VAL A 401 9.63 -11.57 -36.76
N VAL A 402 10.02 -11.99 -35.55
CA VAL A 402 9.14 -12.02 -34.38
C VAL A 402 8.70 -10.61 -33.95
N GLU A 403 9.62 -9.65 -33.89
CA GLU A 403 9.34 -8.26 -33.56
C GLU A 403 8.44 -7.59 -34.61
N GLY A 404 8.63 -7.88 -35.91
CA GLY A 404 7.77 -7.41 -36.99
C GLY A 404 6.33 -7.93 -36.89
N VAL A 405 6.15 -9.25 -36.68
CA VAL A 405 4.80 -9.85 -36.57
C VAL A 405 4.09 -9.38 -35.30
N TRP A 406 4.78 -9.30 -34.15
CA TRP A 406 4.20 -8.71 -32.94
C TRP A 406 3.86 -7.22 -33.11
N GLY A 407 4.71 -6.45 -33.79
CA GLY A 407 4.47 -5.03 -34.09
C GLY A 407 3.20 -4.81 -34.91
N TYR A 408 2.93 -5.68 -35.88
CA TYR A 408 1.68 -5.69 -36.65
C TYR A 408 0.44 -5.94 -35.77
N TYR A 409 0.43 -7.00 -34.96
CA TYR A 409 -0.70 -7.25 -34.06
C TYR A 409 -0.83 -6.20 -32.94
N ALA A 410 0.27 -5.57 -32.54
CA ALA A 410 0.25 -4.44 -31.61
C ALA A 410 -0.38 -3.19 -32.24
N SER A 411 -0.13 -2.92 -33.52
CA SER A 411 -0.68 -1.75 -34.24
C SER A 411 -2.17 -1.89 -34.58
N ILE A 412 -2.64 -3.08 -34.96
CA ILE A 412 -4.08 -3.37 -35.09
C ILE A 412 -4.77 -3.14 -33.75
N ARG A 413 -4.29 -3.80 -32.69
CA ARG A 413 -4.92 -3.71 -31.37
C ARG A 413 -4.80 -2.33 -30.76
N SER A 414 -3.78 -1.53 -31.08
CA SER A 414 -3.71 -0.11 -30.65
C SER A 414 -4.68 0.77 -31.42
N ALA A 415 -4.87 0.56 -32.72
CA ALA A 415 -5.88 1.26 -33.51
C ALA A 415 -7.32 0.93 -33.05
N GLU A 416 -7.61 -0.33 -32.71
CA GLU A 416 -8.90 -0.73 -32.13
C GLU A 416 -9.12 -0.14 -30.73
N ARG A 417 -8.10 -0.19 -29.85
CA ARG A 417 -8.15 0.46 -28.52
C ARG A 417 -8.34 1.97 -28.64
N ALA A 418 -7.64 2.64 -29.55
CA ALA A 418 -7.78 4.08 -29.80
C ALA A 418 -9.21 4.44 -30.25
N ARG A 419 -9.84 3.64 -31.12
CA ARG A 419 -11.24 3.82 -31.52
C ARG A 419 -12.20 3.68 -30.34
N ARG A 420 -12.07 2.62 -29.53
CA ARG A 420 -12.92 2.43 -28.32
C ARG A 420 -12.72 3.54 -27.29
N MET A 421 -11.48 3.94 -27.03
CA MET A 421 -11.18 5.04 -26.10
C MET A 421 -11.72 6.38 -26.60
N ALA A 422 -11.67 6.64 -27.91
CA ALA A 422 -12.28 7.84 -28.50
C ALA A 422 -13.82 7.81 -28.42
N GLU A 423 -14.45 6.65 -28.61
CA GLU A 423 -15.90 6.45 -28.45
C GLU A 423 -16.34 6.67 -26.99
N GLU A 424 -15.61 6.09 -26.01
CA GLU A 424 -15.86 6.33 -24.59
C GLU A 424 -15.62 7.79 -24.18
N ALA A 425 -14.55 8.41 -24.66
CA ALA A 425 -14.24 9.82 -24.37
C ALA A 425 -15.29 10.76 -24.97
N ALA A 426 -15.71 10.53 -26.23
CA ALA A 426 -16.78 11.28 -26.87
C ALA A 426 -18.11 11.10 -26.12
N ARG A 427 -18.41 9.90 -25.64
CA ARG A 427 -19.60 9.63 -24.81
C ARG A 427 -19.56 10.37 -23.46
N ARG A 428 -18.41 10.43 -22.80
CA ARG A 428 -18.26 11.20 -21.54
C ARG A 428 -18.38 12.70 -21.80
N ALA A 429 -17.67 13.22 -22.81
CA ALA A 429 -17.74 14.61 -23.22
C ALA A 429 -19.17 15.04 -23.63
N ALA A 430 -19.95 14.16 -24.27
CA ALA A 430 -21.36 14.43 -24.59
C ALA A 430 -22.27 14.49 -23.35
N ILE A 431 -21.98 13.68 -22.31
CA ILE A 431 -22.70 13.75 -21.03
C ILE A 431 -22.31 15.03 -20.27
N GLU A 432 -21.01 15.34 -20.21
CA GLU A 432 -20.50 16.56 -19.55
C GLU A 432 -20.98 17.83 -20.26
N ALA A 433 -21.07 17.84 -21.59
CA ALA A 433 -21.67 18.91 -22.37
C ALA A 433 -23.18 19.06 -22.12
N ALA A 434 -23.94 17.96 -22.12
CA ALA A 434 -25.37 18.00 -21.81
C ALA A 434 -25.65 18.43 -20.36
N GLU A 435 -24.77 18.09 -19.41
CA GLU A 435 -24.82 18.64 -18.04
C GLU A 435 -24.46 20.13 -18.00
N ALA A 436 -23.46 20.58 -18.76
CA ALA A 436 -23.09 21.99 -18.85
C ALA A 436 -24.20 22.83 -19.48
N GLU A 437 -24.81 22.36 -20.57
CA GLU A 437 -25.99 22.95 -21.20
C GLU A 437 -27.18 23.00 -20.23
N ARG A 438 -27.46 21.92 -19.48
CA ARG A 438 -28.51 21.92 -18.45
C ARG A 438 -28.22 22.93 -17.35
N ARG A 439 -26.98 23.04 -16.87
CA ARG A 439 -26.58 24.01 -15.84
C ARG A 439 -26.69 25.45 -16.35
N ALA A 440 -26.22 25.74 -17.55
CA ALA A 440 -26.35 27.06 -18.18
C ALA A 440 -27.80 27.45 -18.43
N ALA A 441 -28.67 26.51 -18.81
CA ALA A 441 -30.10 26.74 -18.94
C ALA A 441 -30.77 27.06 -17.59
N ILE A 442 -30.37 26.37 -16.51
CA ILE A 442 -30.83 26.66 -15.14
C ILE A 442 -30.34 28.04 -14.70
N GLU A 443 -29.06 28.36 -14.89
CA GLU A 443 -28.47 29.65 -14.53
C GLU A 443 -29.13 30.82 -15.28
N ALA A 444 -29.39 30.66 -16.58
CA ALA A 444 -30.13 31.65 -17.38
C ALA A 444 -31.61 31.77 -16.98
N ALA A 445 -32.24 30.68 -16.50
CA ALA A 445 -33.60 30.72 -15.97
C ALA A 445 -33.67 31.40 -14.59
N LEU A 446 -32.69 31.15 -13.71
CA LEU A 446 -32.53 31.83 -12.42
C LEU A 446 -32.26 33.34 -12.61
N ALA A 447 -31.39 33.71 -13.55
CA ALA A 447 -31.09 35.11 -13.89
C ALA A 447 -32.29 35.89 -14.46
N ARG A 448 -33.35 35.20 -14.91
CA ARG A 448 -34.61 35.79 -15.37
C ARG A 448 -35.61 36.04 -14.23
N ILE A 449 -35.39 35.52 -13.02
CA ILE A 449 -36.27 35.73 -11.87
C ILE A 449 -36.13 37.18 -11.38
N PRO A 450 -37.19 38.01 -11.36
CA PRO A 450 -37.11 39.36 -10.82
C PRO A 450 -36.86 39.30 -9.30
N PRO A 451 -35.97 40.13 -8.72
CA PRO A 451 -35.68 40.09 -7.28
C PRO A 451 -36.91 40.34 -6.41
N GLN A 452 -37.90 41.09 -6.94
CA GLN A 452 -39.21 41.33 -6.34
C GLN A 452 -40.00 40.04 -6.05
N ALA A 453 -39.77 38.94 -6.78
CA ALA A 453 -40.46 37.68 -6.56
C ALA A 453 -40.14 37.07 -5.17
N HIS A 454 -38.95 37.31 -4.64
CA HIS A 454 -38.56 36.87 -3.29
C HIS A 454 -39.18 37.72 -2.17
N GLU A 455 -39.77 38.88 -2.50
CA GLU A 455 -40.47 39.74 -1.53
C GLU A 455 -41.97 39.38 -1.40
N ILE A 456 -42.52 38.60 -2.32
CA ILE A 456 -43.94 38.21 -2.35
C ILE A 456 -44.15 36.88 -1.58
N PRO A 457 -44.98 36.84 -0.52
CA PRO A 457 -45.33 35.61 0.18
C PRO A 457 -46.24 34.70 -0.67
N LEU A 458 -46.04 33.38 -0.61
CA LEU A 458 -46.85 32.41 -1.38
C LEU A 458 -48.36 32.43 -1.06
N ALA A 459 -48.75 32.94 0.11
CA ALA A 459 -50.16 33.13 0.45
C ALA A 459 -50.88 34.16 -0.46
N GLU A 460 -50.15 35.10 -1.06
CA GLU A 460 -50.71 36.16 -1.92
C GLU A 460 -50.89 35.70 -3.38
N MET A 461 -50.27 34.58 -3.76
CA MET A 461 -50.30 33.98 -5.09
C MET A 461 -51.65 33.32 -5.47
N GLY A 462 -52.62 33.28 -4.56
CA GLY A 462 -53.98 32.81 -4.84
C GLY A 462 -54.12 31.30 -5.08
N LEU A 463 -53.13 30.50 -4.68
CA LEU A 463 -53.14 29.03 -4.76
C LEU A 463 -54.26 28.41 -3.92
N SER A 464 -54.72 27.21 -4.29
CA SER A 464 -55.59 26.44 -3.41
C SER A 464 -54.86 26.05 -2.12
N ALA A 465 -55.57 26.05 -1.00
CA ALA A 465 -55.01 25.69 0.31
C ALA A 465 -54.35 24.30 0.36
N ARG A 466 -54.70 23.41 -0.59
CA ARG A 466 -53.99 22.14 -0.77
C ARG A 466 -52.60 22.36 -1.36
N VAL A 467 -52.49 23.07 -2.49
CA VAL A 467 -51.20 23.27 -3.18
C VAL A 467 -50.27 24.17 -2.37
N LEU A 468 -50.79 25.27 -1.81
CA LEU A 468 -50.06 26.13 -0.87
C LEU A 468 -49.48 25.29 0.28
N GLY A 469 -50.33 24.53 0.97
CA GLY A 469 -49.92 23.64 2.05
C GLY A 469 -49.09 22.41 1.64
N HIS A 470 -48.77 22.20 0.35
CA HIS A 470 -47.73 21.28 -0.12
C HIS A 470 -46.38 22.02 -0.29
N LEU A 471 -46.39 23.24 -0.83
CA LEU A 471 -45.18 24.07 -1.02
C LEU A 471 -44.61 24.55 0.32
N GLU A 472 -45.45 25.02 1.24
CA GLU A 472 -45.05 25.39 2.61
C GLU A 472 -44.38 24.22 3.37
N ARG A 473 -44.85 22.98 3.14
CA ARG A 473 -44.25 21.77 3.71
C ARG A 473 -42.94 21.35 3.04
N ALA A 474 -42.67 21.81 1.82
CA ALA A 474 -41.36 21.70 1.19
C ALA A 474 -40.37 22.77 1.69
N GLY A 475 -40.81 23.70 2.54
CA GLY A 475 -40.00 24.80 3.07
C GLY A 475 -40.02 26.08 2.21
N LEU A 476 -40.85 26.11 1.15
CA LEU A 476 -40.98 27.26 0.27
C LEU A 476 -41.96 28.27 0.91
N ALA A 477 -41.52 29.52 1.04
CA ALA A 477 -42.25 30.62 1.65
C ALA A 477 -42.53 31.77 0.66
N THR A 478 -41.63 31.99 -0.32
CA THR A 478 -41.73 33.12 -1.28
C THR A 478 -42.02 32.65 -2.71
N VAL A 479 -42.56 33.54 -3.54
CA VAL A 479 -42.80 33.25 -4.97
C VAL A 479 -41.49 33.03 -5.72
N GLY A 480 -40.43 33.75 -5.35
CA GLY A 480 -39.08 33.58 -5.89
C GLY A 480 -38.54 32.16 -5.74
N GLU A 481 -38.63 31.57 -4.53
CA GLU A 481 -38.20 30.18 -4.29
C GLU A 481 -38.98 29.15 -5.14
N VAL A 482 -40.27 29.40 -5.41
CA VAL A 482 -41.07 28.56 -6.33
C VAL A 482 -40.65 28.75 -7.78
N MET A 483 -40.18 29.95 -8.17
CA MET A 483 -39.60 30.20 -9.48
C MET A 483 -38.20 29.57 -9.62
N GLU A 484 -37.37 29.54 -8.57
CA GLU A 484 -36.09 28.82 -8.55
C GLU A 484 -36.28 27.31 -8.76
N HIS A 485 -37.24 26.71 -8.04
CA HIS A 485 -37.61 25.30 -8.25
C HIS A 485 -38.27 25.02 -9.61
N LEU A 486 -38.75 26.04 -10.33
CA LEU A 486 -39.22 25.93 -11.71
C LEU A 486 -38.10 26.19 -12.73
N ALA A 487 -37.02 26.87 -12.36
CA ALA A 487 -35.82 27.08 -13.19
C ALA A 487 -35.03 25.78 -13.43
N GLU A 488 -35.14 24.78 -12.53
CA GLU A 488 -34.71 23.39 -12.79
C GLU A 488 -35.52 22.67 -13.90
N GLY A 489 -36.58 23.31 -14.40
CA GLY A 489 -37.64 22.73 -15.22
C GLY A 489 -38.78 22.14 -14.37
N ASP A 490 -39.85 21.70 -15.03
CA ASP A 490 -41.04 21.14 -14.38
C ASP A 490 -40.74 20.00 -13.39
N GLU A 491 -39.64 19.26 -13.60
CA GLU A 491 -39.15 18.23 -12.67
C GLU A 491 -38.84 18.79 -11.28
N GLY A 492 -38.33 20.02 -11.15
CA GLY A 492 -37.89 20.60 -9.88
C GLY A 492 -39.02 20.73 -8.85
N LEU A 493 -40.20 21.18 -9.29
CA LEU A 493 -41.42 21.21 -8.46
C LEU A 493 -42.07 19.82 -8.31
N LEU A 494 -41.98 18.93 -9.32
CA LEU A 494 -42.55 17.58 -9.24
C LEU A 494 -41.78 16.63 -8.29
N LYS A 495 -40.56 16.99 -7.88
CA LYS A 495 -39.82 16.31 -6.79
C LYS A 495 -40.45 16.52 -5.41
N LEU A 496 -41.34 17.51 -5.23
CA LEU A 496 -41.86 17.93 -3.94
C LEU A 496 -43.07 17.10 -3.50
N ASP A 497 -43.10 16.69 -2.23
CA ASP A 497 -44.02 15.66 -1.72
C ASP A 497 -45.51 16.03 -1.86
N GLY A 498 -46.12 15.49 -2.93
CA GLY A 498 -47.53 15.64 -3.29
C GLY A 498 -47.85 16.79 -4.25
N VAL A 499 -46.85 17.46 -4.83
CA VAL A 499 -47.02 18.32 -6.00
C VAL A 499 -47.20 17.44 -7.24
N GLY A 500 -48.45 17.26 -7.67
CA GLY A 500 -48.76 16.52 -8.90
C GLY A 500 -48.81 17.42 -10.14
N PRO A 501 -48.97 16.85 -11.36
CA PRO A 501 -49.06 17.65 -12.59
C PRO A 501 -50.24 18.64 -12.59
N LYS A 502 -51.32 18.35 -11.86
CA LYS A 502 -52.42 19.30 -11.64
C LYS A 502 -52.01 20.47 -10.75
N SER A 503 -51.21 20.22 -9.72
CA SER A 503 -50.67 21.24 -8.81
C SER A 503 -49.65 22.12 -9.53
N LEU A 504 -48.80 21.53 -10.38
CA LEU A 504 -47.86 22.28 -11.21
C LEU A 504 -48.58 23.17 -12.23
N ALA A 505 -49.64 22.69 -12.87
CA ALA A 505 -50.46 23.51 -13.77
C ALA A 505 -51.21 24.63 -13.03
N GLU A 506 -51.61 24.41 -11.77
CA GLU A 506 -52.18 25.44 -10.89
C GLU A 506 -51.13 26.51 -10.53
N VAL A 507 -49.92 26.09 -10.13
CA VAL A 507 -48.77 26.97 -9.86
C VAL A 507 -48.41 27.82 -11.07
N LYS A 508 -48.21 27.22 -12.25
CA LYS A 508 -47.90 27.96 -13.48
C LYS A 508 -48.98 28.99 -13.82
N ARG A 509 -50.25 28.60 -13.77
CA ARG A 509 -51.37 29.52 -14.03
C ARG A 509 -51.46 30.67 -13.01
N CYS A 510 -51.09 30.45 -11.76
CA CYS A 510 -51.00 31.51 -10.75
C CYS A 510 -49.80 32.44 -11.00
N LEU A 511 -48.64 31.91 -11.41
CA LEU A 511 -47.49 32.71 -11.83
C LEU A 511 -47.81 33.56 -13.06
N GLU A 512 -48.47 33.00 -14.08
CA GLU A 512 -48.95 33.71 -15.28
C GLU A 512 -50.00 34.80 -14.95
N ALA A 513 -50.74 34.66 -13.84
CA ALA A 513 -51.71 35.64 -13.38
C ALA A 513 -51.10 36.74 -12.49
N LEU A 514 -49.91 36.51 -11.93
CA LEU A 514 -49.12 37.54 -11.26
C LEU A 514 -48.39 38.37 -12.33
N THR A 515 -48.94 39.54 -12.66
CA THR A 515 -48.30 40.50 -13.58
C THR A 515 -47.10 41.18 -12.92
N LEU A 516 -46.03 40.41 -12.71
CA LEU A 516 -44.69 40.91 -12.45
C LEU A 516 -44.25 41.77 -13.66
N PRO A 517 -43.53 42.88 -13.45
CA PRO A 517 -42.95 43.62 -14.57
C PRO A 517 -41.92 42.75 -15.27
N GLU A 518 -42.03 42.64 -16.60
CA GLU A 518 -41.01 42.00 -17.42
C GLU A 518 -39.67 42.75 -17.23
N VAL A 519 -38.60 42.01 -16.95
CA VAL A 519 -37.25 42.55 -17.08
C VAL A 519 -37.04 42.83 -18.56
N GLU A 520 -36.72 44.07 -18.93
CA GLU A 520 -36.48 44.44 -20.33
C GLU A 520 -35.49 43.47 -20.95
N GLU A 521 -35.84 42.89 -22.12
CA GLU A 521 -34.87 42.13 -22.90
C GLU A 521 -33.75 43.08 -23.31
N VAL A 522 -32.61 42.98 -22.62
CA VAL A 522 -31.34 43.50 -23.14
C VAL A 522 -31.03 42.67 -24.37
N ALA A 523 -31.49 43.16 -25.51
CA ALA A 523 -31.25 42.55 -26.81
C ALA A 523 -29.74 42.27 -26.96
N PRO A 524 -29.34 41.12 -27.53
CA PRO A 524 -27.95 40.91 -27.88
C PRO A 524 -27.51 42.06 -28.77
N ALA A 525 -26.38 42.68 -28.46
CA ALA A 525 -25.86 43.77 -29.26
C ALA A 525 -25.63 43.26 -30.69
N GLU A 526 -26.35 43.83 -31.66
CA GLU A 526 -26.10 43.58 -33.07
C GLU A 526 -24.71 44.11 -33.41
N GLU A 527 -23.74 43.22 -33.61
CA GLU A 527 -22.50 43.59 -34.28
C GLU A 527 -22.84 44.00 -35.71
N GLU A 528 -22.60 45.27 -36.07
CA GLU A 528 -22.87 45.77 -37.43
C GLU A 528 -22.11 44.92 -38.46
N GLY A 529 -22.87 44.32 -39.37
CA GLY A 529 -22.36 43.26 -40.23
C GLY A 529 -21.40 43.72 -41.33
N ALA A 530 -20.26 43.03 -41.41
CA ALA A 530 -19.49 42.70 -42.61
C ALA A 530 -19.20 43.79 -43.67
N ALA A 531 -17.91 44.11 -43.83
CA ALA A 531 -17.33 44.50 -45.11
C ALA A 531 -16.55 43.32 -45.72
N GLU A 532 -16.67 43.13 -47.03
CA GLU A 532 -16.14 41.97 -47.76
C GLU A 532 -14.63 42.02 -47.99
N VAL A 533 -13.96 40.85 -47.92
CA VAL A 533 -12.96 40.43 -48.93
C VAL A 533 -13.15 38.95 -49.20
N ALA A 534 -13.13 38.54 -50.46
CA ALA A 534 -13.29 37.15 -50.86
C ALA A 534 -11.99 36.54 -51.44
N ALA A 535 -11.77 35.27 -51.08
CA ALA A 535 -11.03 34.25 -51.84
C ALA A 535 -9.51 34.40 -52.11
N GLU A 536 -8.92 33.24 -52.40
CA GLU A 536 -7.58 32.96 -52.95
C GLU A 536 -6.32 33.38 -52.15
N ALA A 537 -5.77 32.38 -51.48
CA ALA A 537 -4.36 31.97 -51.51
C ALA A 537 -3.24 33.03 -51.54
N GLU A 538 -2.48 33.10 -50.44
CA GLU A 538 -1.02 33.04 -50.56
C GLU A 538 -0.40 32.24 -49.40
N ALA A 539 0.90 31.95 -49.48
CA ALA A 539 1.53 30.91 -48.67
C ALA A 539 1.76 31.32 -47.20
N ALA A 540 1.73 30.32 -46.32
CA ALA A 540 2.39 30.44 -45.02
C ALA A 540 3.90 30.64 -45.26
N PRO A 541 4.52 31.74 -44.76
CA PRO A 541 5.96 31.93 -44.92
C PRO A 541 6.70 30.85 -44.14
N SER A 542 7.74 30.29 -44.76
CA SER A 542 8.64 29.34 -44.10
C SER A 542 9.25 29.98 -42.85
N ILE A 543 9.07 29.35 -41.70
CA ILE A 543 9.90 29.65 -40.52
C ILE A 543 11.24 28.93 -40.74
N GLU A 544 12.09 29.50 -41.59
CA GLU A 544 13.50 29.14 -41.61
C GLU A 544 14.14 29.53 -40.26
N PRO A 545 15.07 28.71 -39.74
CA PRO A 545 15.63 28.94 -38.42
C PRO A 545 16.51 30.19 -38.41
N ALA A 546 16.24 31.11 -37.47
CA ALA A 546 17.20 32.13 -37.10
C ALA A 546 18.50 31.45 -36.59
N PRO A 547 19.69 31.93 -36.99
CA PRO A 547 20.89 31.10 -37.05
C PRO A 547 21.54 30.82 -35.69
N GLU A 548 22.37 29.77 -35.68
CA GLU A 548 23.26 29.43 -34.59
C GLU A 548 24.20 30.60 -34.23
N THR A 549 23.95 31.28 -33.11
CA THR A 549 24.95 32.18 -32.51
C THR A 549 26.03 31.35 -31.85
N ALA A 550 27.04 30.97 -32.63
CA ALA A 550 28.20 30.22 -32.14
C ALA A 550 28.89 30.98 -30.99
N VAL A 551 28.84 30.41 -29.78
CA VAL A 551 29.67 30.87 -28.66
C VAL A 551 31.10 30.38 -28.94
N ALA A 552 31.88 31.22 -29.61
CA ALA A 552 33.25 30.91 -29.99
C ALA A 552 34.10 30.66 -28.74
N VAL A 553 34.71 29.47 -28.67
CA VAL A 553 35.75 29.17 -27.68
C VAL A 553 36.97 30.03 -28.02
N VAL A 554 37.22 31.07 -27.22
CA VAL A 554 38.47 31.83 -27.30
C VAL A 554 39.57 30.98 -26.68
N VAL A 555 40.38 30.36 -27.54
CA VAL A 555 41.66 29.77 -27.15
C VAL A 555 42.69 30.90 -27.06
N GLU A 556 43.21 31.15 -25.87
CA GLU A 556 44.37 32.04 -25.66
C GLU A 556 45.55 31.20 -25.14
N GLU A 557 46.60 31.10 -25.95
CA GLU A 557 47.72 30.18 -25.75
C GLU A 557 49.02 30.96 -25.46
N VAL A 558 49.42 31.07 -24.18
CA VAL A 558 50.65 31.81 -23.79
C VAL A 558 51.49 31.11 -22.71
N SER A 559 52.43 30.27 -23.17
CA SER A 559 53.77 29.99 -22.59
C SER A 559 53.96 29.26 -21.23
N LYS A 560 55.10 28.55 -21.14
CA LYS A 560 55.70 27.90 -19.95
C LYS A 560 56.53 28.90 -19.10
N PRO A 561 57.02 28.56 -17.88
CA PRO A 561 58.17 27.65 -17.66
C PRO A 561 57.78 26.36 -16.90
N GLU A 562 58.43 25.18 -16.95
CA GLU A 562 59.86 24.76 -17.00
C GLU A 562 60.56 24.71 -15.61
N VAL A 563 61.57 23.82 -15.46
CA VAL A 563 62.46 23.53 -14.29
C VAL A 563 61.90 22.52 -13.25
N VAL A 564 62.60 21.48 -12.76
CA VAL A 564 63.76 20.67 -13.26
C VAL A 564 63.97 19.39 -12.41
N LEU A 565 64.56 18.32 -13.00
CA LEU A 565 65.16 17.11 -12.34
C LEU A 565 64.21 16.24 -11.44
N GLU A 566 64.58 15.02 -11.00
CA GLU A 566 65.88 14.33 -11.00
C GLU A 566 65.81 12.83 -11.36
N THR A 567 66.96 12.24 -11.67
CA THR A 567 67.17 10.83 -12.06
C THR A 567 67.41 9.90 -10.87
N GLU A 568 67.13 8.59 -11.01
CA GLU A 568 68.17 7.58 -10.73
C GLU A 568 67.89 6.17 -11.32
N ALA A 569 68.98 5.43 -11.46
CA ALA A 569 69.18 4.02 -11.81
C ALA A 569 70.50 3.60 -11.08
N PRO A 570 71.10 2.39 -11.20
CA PRO A 570 70.78 1.24 -12.06
C PRO A 570 70.93 -0.13 -11.33
N GLU A 571 71.10 -1.21 -12.11
CA GLU A 571 71.83 -2.47 -11.77
C GLU A 571 71.30 -3.36 -10.61
N ALA A 572 71.67 -4.64 -10.45
CA ALA A 572 72.05 -5.78 -11.32
C ALA A 572 72.39 -6.97 -10.37
N VAL A 573 72.99 -8.05 -10.91
CA VAL A 573 73.55 -9.23 -10.20
C VAL A 573 72.51 -10.28 -9.73
N GLU A 574 72.74 -11.61 -9.76
CA GLU A 574 73.24 -12.54 -10.80
C GLU A 574 73.34 -13.98 -10.20
N GLN A 575 72.90 -14.99 -10.97
CA GLN A 575 73.20 -16.45 -10.89
C GLN A 575 72.79 -17.38 -9.71
N VAL A 576 72.31 -18.56 -10.17
CA VAL A 576 72.18 -19.96 -9.66
C VAL A 576 73.51 -20.57 -9.12
N PRO A 577 73.61 -21.84 -8.59
CA PRO A 577 72.77 -23.07 -8.70
C PRO A 577 72.49 -23.78 -7.33
N ALA A 578 72.19 -25.08 -7.11
CA ALA A 578 72.07 -26.32 -7.92
C ALA A 578 71.19 -27.42 -7.22
N GLU A 579 70.69 -28.40 -8.00
CA GLU A 579 70.49 -29.86 -7.72
C GLU A 579 69.63 -30.33 -6.49
N GLU A 580 69.10 -31.57 -6.37
CA GLU A 580 69.33 -32.89 -7.03
C GLU A 580 68.02 -33.54 -7.62
N ALA A 581 68.12 -34.79 -8.13
CA ALA A 581 67.04 -35.58 -8.79
C ALA A 581 66.27 -36.55 -7.83
N VAL A 582 65.30 -37.37 -8.26
CA VAL A 582 65.44 -38.70 -8.94
C VAL A 582 64.10 -39.18 -9.58
N THR A 583 64.17 -40.20 -10.45
CA THR A 583 63.15 -40.91 -11.30
C THR A 583 62.03 -41.66 -10.51
N GLU A 584 60.97 -42.28 -11.07
CA GLU A 584 60.80 -43.19 -12.24
C GLU A 584 59.42 -43.08 -12.98
N GLU A 585 59.06 -44.08 -13.81
CA GLU A 585 58.27 -43.94 -15.06
C GLU A 585 56.89 -44.66 -15.14
N VAL A 586 56.17 -44.31 -16.23
CA VAL A 586 54.98 -44.89 -16.92
C VAL A 586 55.06 -46.44 -17.16
N PRO A 587 53.99 -47.21 -17.55
CA PRO A 587 53.10 -46.93 -18.71
C PRO A 587 51.64 -47.52 -18.84
N THR A 588 50.85 -46.88 -19.72
CA THR A 588 49.86 -47.36 -20.75
C THR A 588 48.74 -48.43 -20.53
N VAL A 589 47.49 -47.99 -20.81
CA VAL A 589 46.51 -48.42 -21.87
C VAL A 589 46.18 -49.92 -22.15
N VAL A 590 44.87 -50.25 -22.29
CA VAL A 590 44.22 -51.09 -23.36
C VAL A 590 42.67 -51.03 -23.23
N GLU A 591 41.90 -51.51 -24.22
CA GLU A 591 40.49 -51.18 -24.54
C GLU A 591 39.46 -52.35 -24.35
N ILE A 592 38.16 -52.04 -24.10
CA ILE A 592 36.90 -52.45 -24.83
C ILE A 592 36.62 -53.99 -25.09
N PRO A 593 35.36 -54.56 -25.19
CA PRO A 593 33.96 -54.05 -25.11
C PRO A 593 32.91 -54.87 -24.26
N GLU A 594 31.66 -54.37 -24.23
CA GLU A 594 30.33 -55.06 -24.43
C GLU A 594 29.59 -56.07 -23.50
N LEU A 595 28.24 -56.00 -23.65
CA LEU A 595 27.15 -57.00 -23.57
C LEU A 595 26.37 -57.33 -22.26
N LEU A 596 25.06 -57.07 -22.36
CA LEU A 596 23.83 -57.75 -21.86
C LEU A 596 23.83 -58.64 -20.60
N PHE A 597 22.76 -58.44 -19.80
CA PHE A 597 21.83 -59.52 -19.39
C PHE A 597 20.38 -58.98 -19.32
N GLU A 598 19.40 -59.80 -19.69
CA GLU A 598 17.96 -59.51 -19.72
C GLU A 598 17.18 -60.57 -18.90
N GLU A 599 16.00 -60.18 -18.40
CA GLU A 599 14.84 -61.04 -18.02
C GLU A 599 15.07 -62.09 -16.88
N GLU A 600 14.06 -62.72 -16.25
CA GLU A 600 12.59 -62.83 -16.46
C GLU A 600 11.82 -62.37 -15.18
N GLU A 601 10.76 -61.55 -15.31
CA GLU A 601 9.31 -61.88 -15.21
C GLU A 601 8.74 -62.43 -13.88
N GLU A 602 7.68 -61.78 -13.38
CA GLU A 602 6.45 -62.43 -12.88
C GLU A 602 5.24 -61.49 -13.16
N VAL A 603 4.02 -62.02 -13.34
CA VAL A 603 3.02 -61.45 -14.28
C VAL A 603 1.63 -61.15 -13.67
N GLU A 604 0.98 -60.06 -14.16
CA GLU A 604 -0.43 -59.64 -13.94
C GLU A 604 -0.83 -59.28 -12.48
N ILE A 605 -1.84 -58.45 -12.18
CA ILE A 605 -3.18 -58.24 -12.76
C ILE A 605 -3.61 -56.75 -12.67
N GLU A 606 -4.28 -56.20 -13.70
CA GLU A 606 -4.95 -54.88 -13.66
C GLU A 606 -6.33 -54.92 -12.98
N PRO A 607 -6.87 -53.76 -12.55
CA PRO A 607 -7.89 -53.14 -13.40
C PRO A 607 -7.84 -51.60 -13.48
N GLU A 608 -8.12 -51.07 -14.68
CA GLU A 608 -8.40 -49.64 -14.90
C GLU A 608 -9.83 -49.21 -14.43
N ASP A 609 -10.41 -48.18 -15.06
CA ASP A 609 -11.81 -47.73 -14.93
C ASP A 609 -12.26 -46.93 -13.67
N GLN A 610 -11.34 -46.41 -12.84
CA GLN A 610 -11.71 -45.46 -11.74
C GLN A 610 -10.90 -44.15 -11.59
N GLU A 611 -9.81 -43.95 -12.34
CA GLU A 611 -8.97 -42.73 -12.25
C GLU A 611 -9.50 -41.56 -13.11
N GLU A 612 -9.84 -41.80 -14.40
CA GLU A 612 -10.14 -40.74 -15.37
C GLU A 612 -11.30 -39.84 -14.94
N ARG A 613 -12.43 -40.43 -14.50
CA ARG A 613 -13.63 -39.70 -14.05
C ARG A 613 -13.42 -38.79 -12.83
N LYS A 614 -12.25 -38.83 -12.17
CA LYS A 614 -11.85 -37.89 -11.10
C LYS A 614 -11.02 -36.71 -11.60
N ARG A 615 -10.29 -36.83 -12.72
CA ARG A 615 -9.43 -35.74 -13.24
C ARG A 615 -10.23 -34.61 -13.89
N GLU A 616 -11.33 -34.93 -14.57
CA GLU A 616 -12.12 -33.95 -15.33
C GLU A 616 -12.84 -32.88 -14.47
N ARG A 617 -13.26 -33.22 -13.23
CA ARG A 617 -14.06 -32.33 -12.36
C ARG A 617 -13.26 -31.24 -11.62
N ARG A 618 -12.01 -30.95 -12.00
CA ARG A 618 -11.09 -30.03 -11.27
C ARG A 618 -10.52 -28.86 -12.08
N ARG A 619 -11.31 -28.18 -12.94
CA ARG A 619 -10.91 -26.86 -13.52
C ARG A 619 -11.97 -25.76 -13.31
N ARG A 620 -11.52 -24.51 -13.35
CA ARG A 620 -12.26 -23.26 -13.02
C ARG A 620 -12.71 -23.11 -11.55
N ARG A 621 -11.71 -23.01 -10.66
CA ARG A 621 -11.78 -22.08 -9.51
C ARG A 621 -10.93 -20.85 -9.84
N GLU A 622 -11.37 -19.69 -9.42
CA GLU A 622 -10.74 -18.41 -9.74
C GLU A 622 -10.19 -17.84 -8.42
N LEU A 623 -8.89 -17.55 -8.37
CA LEU A 623 -8.22 -16.96 -7.21
C LEU A 623 -8.15 -15.46 -7.43
N VAL A 624 -8.95 -14.71 -6.67
CA VAL A 624 -8.95 -13.25 -6.69
C VAL A 624 -8.16 -12.78 -5.47
N TYR A 625 -7.31 -11.77 -5.66
CA TYR A 625 -6.66 -11.09 -4.54
C TYR A 625 -7.64 -10.08 -3.94
N ASP A 626 -7.83 -10.15 -2.63
CA ASP A 626 -8.71 -9.26 -1.89
C ASP A 626 -7.85 -8.20 -1.19
N GLU A 627 -8.00 -6.93 -1.56
CA GLU A 627 -7.12 -5.85 -1.10
C GLU A 627 -7.43 -5.40 0.34
N GLU A 628 -8.67 -5.58 0.82
CA GLU A 628 -9.05 -5.29 2.21
C GLU A 628 -8.54 -6.37 3.17
N LEU A 629 -8.57 -7.65 2.74
CA LEU A 629 -8.13 -8.79 3.54
C LEU A 629 -6.66 -9.20 3.31
N GLY A 630 -6.01 -8.62 2.30
CA GLY A 630 -4.60 -8.82 1.97
C GLY A 630 -4.22 -10.25 1.52
N MET A 631 -5.20 -11.10 1.18
CA MET A 631 -5.02 -12.53 0.91
C MET A 631 -5.79 -13.03 -0.32
N LEU A 632 -5.37 -14.18 -0.86
CA LEU A 632 -6.01 -14.81 -2.02
C LEU A 632 -7.27 -15.59 -1.61
N VAL A 633 -8.42 -15.21 -2.16
CA VAL A 633 -9.72 -15.83 -1.88
C VAL A 633 -10.21 -16.60 -3.12
N ALA A 634 -10.57 -17.87 -2.93
CA ALA A 634 -11.01 -18.76 -4.00
C ALA A 634 -12.51 -18.58 -4.31
N ARG A 635 -12.84 -17.62 -5.19
CA ARG A 635 -14.24 -17.33 -5.56
C ARG A 635 -14.78 -18.41 -6.50
N ARG A 636 -15.87 -19.06 -6.11
CA ARG A 636 -16.52 -20.11 -6.91
C ARG A 636 -17.50 -19.48 -7.90
N ARG A 637 -17.08 -19.34 -9.16
CA ARG A 637 -17.91 -18.85 -10.27
C ARG A 637 -19.20 -19.69 -10.36
N ARG A 638 -20.36 -19.10 -10.02
CA ARG A 638 -21.66 -19.73 -10.27
C ARG A 638 -21.83 -19.88 -11.79
N LYS A 639 -22.34 -21.04 -12.22
CA LYS A 639 -22.73 -21.27 -13.61
C LYS A 639 -23.96 -20.39 -13.87
N ARG A 640 -24.01 -19.66 -15.00
CA ARG A 640 -25.28 -19.04 -15.45
C ARG A 640 -26.31 -20.15 -15.58
N GLU A 641 -27.51 -19.91 -15.03
CA GLU A 641 -28.67 -20.72 -15.38
C GLU A 641 -28.99 -20.53 -16.87
N ARG A 642 -29.41 -21.61 -17.53
CA ARG A 642 -30.08 -21.55 -18.83
C ARG A 642 -31.57 -21.62 -18.55
N ALA A 643 -32.33 -20.77 -19.25
CA ALA A 643 -33.77 -20.84 -19.55
C ALA A 643 -34.62 -21.74 -18.63
N LEU A 644 -35.46 -21.11 -17.82
CA LEU A 644 -36.68 -21.69 -17.27
C LEU A 644 -37.87 -21.02 -17.99
N ASP A 645 -37.98 -21.29 -19.30
CA ASP A 645 -38.94 -20.66 -20.21
C ASP A 645 -39.65 -21.71 -21.11
N GLU A 646 -39.90 -22.92 -20.58
CA GLU A 646 -40.56 -24.04 -21.29
C GLU A 646 -41.66 -24.73 -20.44
N TRP A 647 -42.42 -23.98 -19.62
CA TRP A 647 -43.49 -24.55 -18.78
C TRP A 647 -44.84 -23.79 -18.73
N ASP A 648 -44.94 -22.57 -19.28
CA ASP A 648 -46.18 -21.78 -19.22
C ASP A 648 -47.20 -22.12 -20.33
N GLU A 649 -46.87 -22.98 -21.30
CA GLU A 649 -47.77 -23.34 -22.43
C GLU A 649 -48.68 -24.56 -22.14
N PHE A 650 -49.05 -24.80 -20.88
CA PHE A 650 -50.01 -25.87 -20.53
C PHE A 650 -51.08 -25.52 -19.47
N LEU A 651 -51.12 -24.28 -18.98
CA LEU A 651 -52.22 -23.76 -18.13
C LEU A 651 -52.49 -22.27 -18.43
N GLY A 652 -53.05 -21.98 -19.61
CA GLY A 652 -53.43 -20.64 -20.08
C GLY A 652 -54.36 -20.68 -21.28
#